data_AF-A0A832YJG5-F1
#
_entry.id   AF-A0A832YJG5-F1
#
_cell.length_a   1.000
_cell.length_b   1.000
_cell.length_c   1.000
_cell.angle_alpha   90.00
_cell.angle_beta   90.00
_cell.angle_gamma   90.00
#
_symmetry.space_group_name_H-M   'P 1'
#
loop_
_entity.id
_entity.type
_entity.pdbx_description
1 polymer ?
#
loop_
_entity_poly.entity_id
_entity_poly.type
_entity_poly.pdbx_seq_one_letter_code
_entity_poly.pdbx_strand_id
1 'polypeptide(L)'
;MSTPRTTRTKVIFILALMILTPLSAADLVQYSGPNVVSSSGNTRTVDGWTVPGNSTILDGWLNVQSGNFPSLGNGSGWDGASANSNFSSGAYFDTTSTHFDEMLSLSTNGSYGNIDEFNSAPLLSLAAGVYTGGTGVTWLPTNLNYSGTPSTGGGNTVANGTIPASATEGNLVVGTNPNGGIPAGSDSWIMGDPITLPAPIVNFTFEFDHWYHIHTPSNINGNMDGVWVEYRLDAGNWTWMEPASGYNNTISPNASVPAGTSANGTNGFPVWAKTAYSGWEHSVFELDNLTGISNATQIEFRYRIWTDSNSTVRPGWYIDNITIQNIGGGTGFWHHGCYVSTGTCGYSNNAVGALQLIQPMNLSGVTGNPILRTHLEWDLEGSGWDNFCVELSLNNNTWVDISSTSNSTTTACRSRAGAIPGSGYTIGTTTYGDETNALIDLDLAIPSAFHNQSNVYLRYRLDTDSSVTNGGILDGQEGLTLDRIQVRSGSSNNSSVYFDDHLTNSGTMFHYGIGTTIEDWGYVIIGAGGLHESYGFEDSPTMPPGGWNVVDIGSGDIWEYGQLPTGVITGPTSWSTGNYGFATDLDGDYDSSTQTHLFSPGYMLPLGASARLTFDQWRKAEANYDGGAVFISVNNGSWQYFDPALANGSSWYDGSQNGFGGHILANLDVFDGRQFLANVPWETTTADLSNFSGSHVKFRFTFAADSIINNPGWYLDDIGVEVDFFENTGTWLSPTITLDELGNGFVDISALTPNGTYVTGTITDSAGNSLDGYENLSFPISLAGINRDIFPTAKIQLNMGTNDPFISPLVTDVHYGSVRYFAGLDAQNGWDIDAGLVLVNGNWTNPTGTPLTIRGDFVTSTAPIKNVNISGVGTGVTVQLINSKGGIIGNTGLSNLISFTNPEPGYGVQFSIAPAGVLSSAIAEGAIGQPTLNPEIDVTDDGTIDWTFPTAPNFGH
;
A
#
# COMPACT_ATOMS: atom_id res chain seq x y z
N MET A 1 -96.95 -4.92 110.26
CA MET A 1 -97.25 -3.56 109.77
C MET A 1 -96.04 -3.03 108.99
N SER A 2 -96.32 -2.21 107.95
CA SER A 2 -95.43 -1.36 107.11
C SER A 2 -94.49 -1.96 106.03
N THR A 3 -95.02 -1.99 104.79
CA THR A 3 -94.50 -1.42 103.50
C THR A 3 -93.18 -1.87 102.84
N PRO A 4 -93.07 -1.83 101.48
CA PRO A 4 -92.49 -2.91 100.67
C PRO A 4 -91.13 -2.60 100.01
N ARG A 5 -90.33 -3.67 99.82
CA ARG A 5 -88.97 -3.70 99.23
C ARG A 5 -88.94 -4.27 97.80
N THR A 6 -90.02 -4.11 97.02
CA THR A 6 -90.25 -4.81 95.74
C THR A 6 -89.49 -4.25 94.52
N THR A 7 -88.72 -3.16 94.65
CA THR A 7 -87.97 -2.56 93.53
C THR A 7 -86.54 -3.07 93.37
N ARG A 8 -85.91 -3.68 94.39
CA ARG A 8 -84.51 -4.15 94.28
C ARG A 8 -84.35 -5.50 93.57
N THR A 9 -85.33 -6.40 93.67
CA THR A 9 -85.23 -7.73 93.06
C THR A 9 -85.40 -7.71 91.54
N LYS A 10 -86.21 -6.78 91.00
CA LYS A 10 -86.40 -6.62 89.55
C LYS A 10 -85.16 -6.03 88.86
N VAL A 11 -84.44 -5.12 89.50
CA VAL A 11 -83.20 -4.55 88.95
C VAL A 11 -82.08 -5.60 88.92
N ILE A 12 -81.95 -6.45 89.95
CA ILE A 12 -80.98 -7.54 89.95
C ILE A 12 -81.31 -8.59 88.89
N PHE A 13 -82.60 -8.92 88.67
CA PHE A 13 -82.99 -9.87 87.64
C PHE A 13 -82.81 -9.32 86.21
N ILE A 14 -83.06 -8.03 85.98
CA ILE A 14 -82.83 -7.38 84.68
C ILE A 14 -81.32 -7.21 84.42
N LEU A 15 -80.52 -6.86 85.43
CA LEU A 15 -79.06 -6.77 85.30
C LEU A 15 -78.43 -8.17 85.10
N ALA A 16 -78.96 -9.21 85.74
CA ALA A 16 -78.55 -10.59 85.50
C ALA A 16 -78.98 -11.08 84.10
N LEU A 17 -80.15 -10.67 83.59
CA LEU A 17 -80.58 -10.97 82.22
C LEU A 17 -79.70 -10.27 81.18
N MET A 18 -79.24 -9.04 81.43
CA MET A 18 -78.32 -8.31 80.53
C MET A 18 -76.88 -8.86 80.55
N ILE A 19 -76.46 -9.57 81.62
CA ILE A 19 -75.18 -10.28 81.69
C ILE A 19 -75.27 -11.68 81.04
N LEU A 20 -76.48 -12.22 80.86
CA LEU A 20 -76.75 -13.53 80.26
C LEU A 20 -77.22 -13.46 78.80
N THR A 21 -77.40 -12.27 78.22
CA THR A 21 -77.57 -12.12 76.76
C THR A 21 -76.19 -12.19 76.10
N PRO A 22 -75.96 -13.09 75.12
CA PRO A 22 -74.75 -13.04 74.33
C PRO A 22 -74.70 -11.67 73.63
N LEU A 23 -73.69 -10.88 73.95
CA LEU A 23 -73.26 -9.78 73.09
C LEU A 23 -72.82 -10.44 71.78
N SER A 24 -73.70 -10.48 70.79
CA SER A 24 -73.29 -10.75 69.41
C SER A 24 -72.48 -9.55 68.95
N ALA A 25 -71.19 -9.54 69.27
CA ALA A 25 -70.24 -8.67 68.61
C ALA A 25 -70.06 -9.22 67.20
N ALA A 26 -70.41 -8.43 66.18
CA ALA A 26 -69.93 -8.66 64.84
C ALA A 26 -68.42 -8.39 64.87
N ASP A 27 -67.63 -9.44 64.72
CA ASP A 27 -66.17 -9.34 64.66
C ASP A 27 -65.72 -9.61 63.22
N LEU A 28 -64.74 -8.85 62.76
CA LEU A 28 -64.15 -9.01 61.43
C LEU A 28 -62.84 -9.77 61.59
N VAL A 29 -62.79 -11.01 61.10
CA VAL A 29 -61.55 -11.78 61.05
C VAL A 29 -60.78 -11.38 59.78
N GLN A 30 -59.57 -10.87 59.95
CA GLN A 30 -58.68 -10.53 58.83
C GLN A 30 -57.89 -11.76 58.37
N TYR A 31 -57.49 -11.79 57.10
CA TYR A 31 -56.62 -12.82 56.56
C TYR A 31 -55.30 -12.87 57.34
N SER A 32 -54.96 -14.05 57.86
CA SER A 32 -53.72 -14.33 58.60
C SER A 32 -52.77 -15.28 57.85
N GLY A 33 -53.10 -15.64 56.60
CA GLY A 33 -52.27 -16.48 55.76
C GLY A 33 -51.10 -15.74 55.10
N PRO A 34 -50.29 -16.44 54.28
CA PRO A 34 -49.18 -15.86 53.54
C PRO A 34 -49.65 -14.87 52.47
N ASN A 35 -48.90 -13.79 52.28
CA ASN A 35 -49.19 -12.75 51.28
C ASN A 35 -49.22 -13.26 49.82
N VAL A 36 -48.68 -14.45 49.55
CA VAL A 36 -48.71 -15.11 48.23
C VAL A 36 -49.02 -16.60 48.42
N VAL A 37 -50.07 -17.06 47.74
CA VAL A 37 -50.42 -18.49 47.64
C VAL A 37 -50.05 -18.98 46.24
N SER A 38 -48.89 -19.62 46.11
CA SER A 38 -48.41 -20.22 44.87
C SER A 38 -48.72 -21.72 44.80
N SER A 39 -49.13 -22.20 43.63
CA SER A 39 -49.29 -23.63 43.32
C SER A 39 -48.59 -23.96 42.00
N SER A 40 -48.00 -25.16 41.91
CA SER A 40 -47.43 -25.73 40.69
C SER A 40 -48.35 -26.82 40.10
N GLY A 41 -49.67 -26.60 40.17
CA GLY A 41 -50.69 -27.54 39.68
C GLY A 41 -51.26 -28.52 40.72
N ASN A 42 -50.84 -28.42 41.99
CA ASN A 42 -51.41 -29.19 43.10
C ASN A 42 -52.31 -28.33 43.98
N THR A 43 -53.38 -28.90 44.54
CA THR A 43 -54.20 -28.20 45.54
C THR A 43 -53.34 -27.76 46.71
N ARG A 44 -53.42 -26.47 47.08
CA ARG A 44 -52.70 -25.90 48.23
C ARG A 44 -53.71 -25.33 49.21
N THR A 45 -53.91 -26.03 50.32
CA THR A 45 -54.74 -25.56 51.43
C THR A 45 -53.93 -24.64 52.33
N VAL A 46 -54.52 -23.51 52.72
CA VAL A 46 -53.89 -22.54 53.61
C VAL A 46 -54.89 -22.04 54.64
N ASP A 47 -54.51 -22.06 55.91
CA ASP A 47 -55.32 -21.51 56.99
C ASP A 47 -55.33 -19.97 56.92
N GLY A 48 -56.37 -19.41 56.31
CA GLY A 48 -56.51 -17.97 56.08
C GLY A 48 -57.14 -17.19 57.23
N TRP A 49 -57.93 -17.84 58.08
CA TRP A 49 -58.68 -17.20 59.17
C TRP A 49 -59.07 -18.24 60.23
N THR A 50 -59.30 -17.78 61.46
CA THR A 50 -59.86 -18.62 62.53
C THR A 50 -61.15 -17.99 63.02
N VAL A 51 -62.26 -18.72 62.90
CA VAL A 51 -63.58 -18.28 63.39
C VAL A 51 -63.99 -19.11 64.62
N PRO A 52 -64.67 -18.51 65.62
CA PRO A 52 -65.23 -19.27 66.74
C PRO A 52 -66.24 -20.32 66.25
N GLY A 53 -66.10 -21.57 66.71
CA GLY A 53 -66.91 -22.71 66.22
C GLY A 53 -68.43 -22.65 66.49
N ASN A 54 -68.92 -21.61 67.17
CA ASN A 54 -70.34 -21.34 67.41
C ASN A 54 -70.82 -20.01 66.82
N SER A 55 -70.08 -19.45 65.87
CA SER A 55 -70.42 -18.21 65.16
C SER A 55 -70.92 -18.49 63.74
N THR A 56 -71.71 -17.58 63.18
CA THR A 56 -72.18 -17.63 61.78
C THR A 56 -71.45 -16.55 61.00
N ILE A 57 -70.77 -16.94 59.91
CA ILE A 57 -70.19 -15.99 58.94
C ILE A 57 -71.36 -15.38 58.15
N LEU A 58 -71.49 -14.05 58.20
CA LEU A 58 -72.59 -13.35 57.53
C LEU A 58 -72.25 -12.92 56.11
N ASP A 59 -71.00 -12.55 55.87
CA ASP A 59 -70.47 -12.13 54.58
C ASP A 59 -68.93 -12.19 54.62
N GLY A 60 -68.29 -12.20 53.44
CA GLY A 60 -66.85 -12.18 53.28
C GLY A 60 -66.48 -11.69 51.88
N TRP A 61 -65.34 -11.01 51.76
CA TRP A 61 -64.80 -10.62 50.46
C TRP A 61 -63.32 -11.03 50.39
N LEU A 62 -62.92 -11.48 49.21
CA LEU A 62 -61.55 -11.79 48.87
C LEU A 62 -61.11 -10.85 47.74
N ASN A 63 -59.95 -10.21 47.90
CA ASN A 63 -59.32 -9.47 46.82
C ASN A 63 -58.18 -10.33 46.26
N VAL A 64 -58.36 -10.84 45.04
CA VAL A 64 -57.35 -11.62 44.35
C VAL A 64 -56.58 -10.67 43.43
N GLN A 65 -55.26 -10.64 43.61
CA GLN A 65 -54.35 -9.87 42.75
C GLN A 65 -53.33 -10.83 42.12
N SER A 66 -52.89 -10.52 40.91
CA SER A 66 -51.79 -11.23 40.28
C SER A 66 -50.46 -10.94 41.01
N GLY A 67 -49.69 -12.00 41.28
CA GLY A 67 -48.37 -11.91 41.91
C GLY A 67 -47.22 -11.88 40.90
N ASN A 68 -45.99 -12.08 41.37
CA ASN A 68 -44.81 -12.23 40.49
C ASN A 68 -44.99 -13.40 39.51
N PHE A 69 -45.17 -13.09 38.22
CA PHE A 69 -45.25 -14.07 37.15
C PHE A 69 -43.90 -14.78 36.96
N PRO A 70 -43.86 -16.12 36.90
CA PRO A 70 -42.66 -16.86 36.47
C PRO A 70 -42.16 -16.36 35.12
N SER A 71 -40.84 -16.35 34.92
CA SER A 71 -40.27 -15.97 33.62
C SER A 71 -40.33 -17.17 32.68
N LEU A 72 -40.85 -16.98 31.46
CA LEU A 72 -40.67 -17.92 30.35
C LEU A 72 -39.42 -17.62 29.52
N GLY A 73 -38.60 -16.65 29.96
CA GLY A 73 -37.46 -16.16 29.20
C GLY A 73 -37.86 -14.95 28.35
N ASN A 74 -37.02 -14.63 27.37
CA ASN A 74 -37.22 -13.52 26.43
C ASN A 74 -37.53 -13.99 25.01
N GLY A 75 -37.49 -15.30 24.74
CA GLY A 75 -37.78 -15.93 23.45
C GLY A 75 -36.65 -16.84 23.00
N SER A 76 -36.46 -16.95 21.68
CA SER A 76 -35.37 -17.71 21.06
C SER A 76 -35.01 -17.10 19.70
N GLY A 77 -33.91 -17.52 19.11
CA GLY A 77 -33.43 -16.92 17.87
C GLY A 77 -32.37 -17.75 17.17
N TRP A 78 -31.78 -17.14 16.15
CA TRP A 78 -30.62 -17.63 15.42
C TRP A 78 -29.55 -16.56 15.36
N ASP A 79 -28.32 -16.98 15.56
CA ASP A 79 -27.13 -16.12 15.48
C ASP A 79 -26.05 -16.80 14.61
N GLY A 80 -24.82 -16.28 14.62
CA GLY A 80 -23.70 -16.90 13.92
C GLY A 80 -23.04 -18.09 14.61
N ALA A 81 -23.14 -18.22 15.93
CA ALA A 81 -22.21 -19.01 16.75
C ALA A 81 -22.89 -20.17 17.50
N SER A 82 -24.16 -20.03 17.86
CA SER A 82 -24.89 -20.94 18.74
C SER A 82 -25.15 -22.29 18.08
N ALA A 83 -24.51 -23.35 18.61
CA ALA A 83 -24.67 -24.71 18.11
C ALA A 83 -26.14 -25.16 18.13
N ASN A 84 -26.65 -25.62 16.98
CA ASN A 84 -28.04 -26.01 16.73
C ASN A 84 -29.06 -24.85 16.71
N SER A 85 -28.60 -23.60 16.77
CA SER A 85 -29.44 -22.39 16.65
C SER A 85 -28.65 -21.28 15.97
N ASN A 86 -27.89 -21.62 14.92
CA ASN A 86 -27.19 -20.66 14.09
C ASN A 86 -27.81 -20.57 12.69
N PHE A 87 -27.34 -19.62 11.87
CA PHE A 87 -27.86 -19.41 10.51
C PHE A 87 -27.80 -20.67 9.63
N SER A 88 -26.81 -21.56 9.83
CA SER A 88 -26.70 -22.82 9.06
C SER A 88 -27.88 -23.80 9.23
N SER A 89 -28.74 -23.57 10.23
CA SER A 89 -29.99 -24.33 10.38
C SER A 89 -31.11 -23.92 9.41
N GLY A 90 -31.01 -22.72 8.81
CA GLY A 90 -31.98 -22.21 7.84
C GLY A 90 -31.69 -22.63 6.40
N ALA A 91 -32.54 -22.16 5.48
CA ALA A 91 -32.36 -22.33 4.04
C ALA A 91 -31.95 -21.00 3.39
N TYR A 92 -30.96 -21.06 2.51
CA TYR A 92 -30.37 -19.91 1.83
C TYR A 92 -30.88 -19.80 0.39
N PHE A 93 -31.06 -18.57 -0.08
CA PHE A 93 -31.22 -18.22 -1.48
C PHE A 93 -30.44 -16.92 -1.72
N ASP A 94 -29.38 -16.97 -2.52
CA ASP A 94 -28.49 -15.82 -2.80
C ASP A 94 -28.00 -15.09 -1.53
N THR A 95 -27.91 -15.83 -0.41
CA THR A 95 -27.33 -15.41 0.87
C THR A 95 -26.38 -16.48 1.39
N THR A 96 -25.47 -16.10 2.29
CA THR A 96 -24.53 -17.00 2.94
C THR A 96 -24.19 -16.54 4.35
N SER A 97 -23.92 -17.49 5.24
CA SER A 97 -23.38 -17.23 6.58
C SER A 97 -21.90 -17.59 6.72
N THR A 98 -21.21 -17.89 5.61
CA THR A 98 -19.82 -18.39 5.63
C THR A 98 -18.83 -17.42 5.02
N HIS A 99 -19.29 -16.29 4.48
CA HIS A 99 -18.42 -15.31 3.84
C HIS A 99 -17.83 -14.33 4.86
N PHE A 100 -18.67 -13.78 5.73
CA PHE A 100 -18.24 -13.05 6.92
C PHE A 100 -18.47 -13.95 8.13
N ASP A 101 -17.44 -14.14 8.95
CA ASP A 101 -17.50 -15.02 10.12
C ASP A 101 -18.72 -14.72 10.99
N GLU A 102 -19.53 -15.74 11.24
CA GLU A 102 -20.69 -15.69 12.14
C GLU A 102 -21.77 -14.65 11.74
N MET A 103 -21.78 -14.17 10.48
CA MET A 103 -22.76 -13.19 10.00
C MET A 103 -23.42 -13.63 8.70
N LEU A 104 -24.73 -13.39 8.59
CA LEU A 104 -25.46 -13.58 7.35
C LEU A 104 -25.25 -12.37 6.42
N SER A 105 -24.98 -12.65 5.14
CA SER A 105 -24.77 -11.67 4.08
C SER A 105 -25.38 -12.15 2.77
N LEU A 106 -25.49 -11.27 1.76
CA LEU A 106 -25.73 -11.67 0.37
C LEU A 106 -24.58 -12.56 -0.12
N SER A 107 -24.87 -13.52 -1.00
CA SER A 107 -23.84 -14.38 -1.62
C SER A 107 -22.97 -13.58 -2.59
N THR A 108 -21.72 -13.97 -2.75
CA THR A 108 -20.80 -13.39 -3.75
C THR A 108 -21.07 -13.98 -5.15
N ASN A 109 -21.23 -13.12 -6.14
CA ASN A 109 -21.33 -13.39 -7.58
C ASN A 109 -20.01 -13.06 -8.32
N GLY A 110 -18.90 -13.50 -7.72
CA GLY A 110 -17.54 -13.28 -8.22
C GLY A 110 -16.76 -12.19 -7.48
N SER A 111 -15.51 -12.01 -7.90
CA SER A 111 -14.63 -10.93 -7.48
C SER A 111 -14.22 -10.11 -8.69
N TYR A 112 -14.10 -8.80 -8.50
CA TYR A 112 -13.54 -7.90 -9.51
C TYR A 112 -12.33 -7.22 -8.91
N GLY A 113 -11.21 -7.32 -9.59
CA GLY A 113 -9.95 -6.79 -9.13
C GLY A 113 -9.11 -6.22 -10.25
N ASN A 114 -8.20 -5.33 -9.88
CA ASN A 114 -7.10 -4.96 -10.74
C ASN A 114 -5.96 -5.93 -10.40
N ILE A 115 -5.91 -7.05 -11.11
CA ILE A 115 -4.81 -8.03 -11.07
C ILE A 115 -3.95 -7.79 -12.31
N ASP A 116 -2.68 -7.51 -12.10
CA ASP A 116 -1.71 -7.43 -13.18
C ASP A 116 -1.15 -8.84 -13.45
N GLU A 117 -1.66 -9.47 -14.51
CA GLU A 117 -1.20 -10.77 -15.04
C GLU A 117 0.07 -10.63 -15.93
N PHE A 118 0.70 -9.45 -15.92
CA PHE A 118 1.96 -9.16 -16.60
C PHE A 118 2.07 -9.61 -18.08
N ASN A 119 0.96 -9.59 -18.82
CA ASN A 119 0.93 -10.04 -20.22
C ASN A 119 1.53 -9.03 -21.23
N SER A 120 2.00 -7.87 -20.77
CA SER A 120 2.54 -6.81 -21.61
C SER A 120 4.07 -6.85 -21.67
N ALA A 121 4.62 -6.57 -22.87
CA ALA A 121 6.06 -6.45 -23.04
C ALA A 121 6.64 -5.33 -22.14
N PRO A 122 7.88 -5.50 -21.64
CA PRO A 122 8.55 -4.53 -20.78
C PRO A 122 8.66 -3.14 -21.41
N LEU A 123 8.42 -2.10 -20.62
CA LEU A 123 8.70 -0.70 -20.93
C LEU A 123 9.93 -0.22 -20.16
N LEU A 124 10.78 0.60 -20.77
CA LEU A 124 11.89 1.23 -20.05
C LEU A 124 11.33 2.23 -19.02
N SER A 125 11.86 2.18 -17.80
CA SER A 125 11.57 3.08 -16.68
C SER A 125 12.83 3.84 -16.28
N LEU A 126 12.66 5.01 -15.68
CA LEU A 126 13.78 5.76 -15.12
C LEU A 126 14.44 4.96 -14.00
N ALA A 127 15.76 5.04 -13.92
CA ALA A 127 16.56 4.41 -12.87
C ALA A 127 16.33 5.07 -11.50
N ALA A 128 16.82 4.40 -10.45
CA ALA A 128 16.82 4.95 -9.11
C ALA A 128 17.62 6.28 -9.05
N GLY A 129 17.22 7.20 -8.16
CA GLY A 129 17.85 8.52 -8.06
C GLY A 129 17.40 9.54 -9.12
N VAL A 130 16.59 9.13 -10.10
CA VAL A 130 15.98 10.03 -11.09
C VAL A 130 14.50 10.26 -10.78
N TYR A 131 14.15 11.52 -10.56
CA TYR A 131 12.81 11.91 -10.12
C TYR A 131 12.13 12.78 -11.16
N THR A 132 10.81 12.64 -11.28
CA THR A 132 9.99 13.48 -12.16
C THR A 132 8.82 14.07 -11.40
N GLY A 133 8.25 15.15 -11.93
CA GLY A 133 7.03 15.72 -11.38
C GLY A 133 6.41 16.77 -12.28
N GLY A 134 5.27 17.30 -11.84
CA GLY A 134 4.46 18.24 -12.61
C GLY A 134 3.28 17.55 -13.31
N THR A 135 2.81 18.13 -14.40
CA THR A 135 1.57 17.76 -15.11
C THR A 135 1.75 17.78 -16.63
N GLY A 136 1.08 16.85 -17.32
CA GLY A 136 0.95 16.85 -18.79
C GLY A 136 2.06 16.13 -19.56
N VAL A 137 3.24 15.92 -18.96
CA VAL A 137 4.38 15.23 -19.59
C VAL A 137 4.90 14.11 -18.71
N THR A 138 5.17 12.96 -19.32
CA THR A 138 5.92 11.85 -18.73
C THR A 138 7.33 11.83 -19.33
N TRP A 139 8.34 11.76 -18.48
CA TRP A 139 9.73 11.53 -18.90
C TRP A 139 10.01 10.03 -18.88
N LEU A 140 10.53 9.50 -19.98
CA LEU A 140 10.82 8.08 -20.13
C LEU A 140 12.16 7.86 -20.81
N PRO A 141 12.93 6.85 -20.41
CA PRO A 141 14.06 6.39 -21.19
C PRO A 141 13.58 5.76 -22.50
N THR A 142 14.40 5.87 -23.53
CA THR A 142 14.11 5.30 -24.85
C THR A 142 15.39 4.99 -25.60
N ASN A 143 15.40 3.86 -26.30
CA ASN A 143 16.45 3.51 -27.25
C ASN A 143 16.24 4.13 -28.65
N LEU A 144 15.27 5.05 -28.78
CA LEU A 144 14.93 5.76 -30.00
C LEU A 144 14.56 4.84 -31.19
N ASN A 145 14.20 3.58 -30.93
CA ASN A 145 13.88 2.57 -31.96
C ASN A 145 12.47 2.79 -32.56
N TYR A 146 12.29 3.93 -33.23
CA TYR A 146 11.04 4.33 -33.85
C TYR A 146 11.11 4.22 -35.37
N SER A 147 10.07 3.68 -35.98
CA SER A 147 9.95 3.63 -37.44
C SER A 147 9.62 5.03 -37.99
N GLY A 148 10.63 5.71 -38.53
CA GLY A 148 10.50 7.05 -39.14
C GLY A 148 11.22 7.15 -40.48
N THR A 149 10.89 8.17 -41.26
CA THR A 149 11.72 8.53 -42.43
C THR A 149 12.89 9.40 -41.95
N PRO A 150 14.15 9.10 -42.33
CA PRO A 150 15.29 9.93 -41.96
C PRO A 150 15.09 11.38 -42.41
N SER A 151 15.21 12.31 -41.47
CA SER A 151 15.15 13.75 -41.73
C SER A 151 16.54 14.29 -42.09
N THR A 152 16.57 15.45 -42.76
CA THR A 152 17.81 16.11 -43.16
C THR A 152 18.51 16.67 -41.91
N GLY A 153 19.55 15.99 -41.40
CA GLY A 153 20.25 16.40 -40.17
C GLY A 153 20.32 15.34 -39.07
N GLY A 154 19.90 14.09 -39.34
CA GLY A 154 20.15 12.96 -38.42
C GLY A 154 19.03 12.64 -37.43
N GLY A 155 17.80 13.14 -37.63
CA GLY A 155 16.63 12.79 -36.80
C GLY A 155 15.59 11.92 -37.50
N ASN A 156 14.68 11.30 -36.76
CA ASN A 156 13.53 10.55 -37.25
C ASN A 156 12.26 11.42 -37.32
N THR A 157 11.53 11.37 -38.44
CA THR A 157 10.23 12.07 -38.56
C THR A 157 9.11 11.20 -37.99
N VAL A 158 8.39 11.72 -37.00
CA VAL A 158 7.24 11.10 -36.30
C VAL A 158 5.99 12.00 -36.40
N ALA A 159 4.86 11.55 -35.84
CA ALA A 159 3.55 12.19 -36.04
C ALA A 159 3.48 13.69 -35.65
N ASN A 160 4.26 14.12 -34.65
CA ASN A 160 4.21 15.49 -34.11
C ASN A 160 5.44 16.35 -34.45
N GLY A 161 6.41 15.81 -35.19
CA GLY A 161 7.64 16.51 -35.53
C GLY A 161 8.83 15.56 -35.75
N THR A 162 10.03 16.05 -35.43
CA THR A 162 11.29 15.32 -35.59
C THR A 162 11.94 15.11 -34.22
N ILE A 163 12.34 13.87 -33.97
CA ILE A 163 13.05 13.40 -32.77
C ILE A 163 14.47 12.93 -33.15
N PRO A 164 15.40 12.76 -32.19
CA PRO A 164 16.71 12.17 -32.46
C PRO A 164 16.60 10.77 -33.10
N ALA A 165 17.57 10.39 -33.95
CA ALA A 165 17.63 9.05 -34.53
C ALA A 165 18.48 8.06 -33.71
N SER A 166 19.39 8.57 -32.89
CA SER A 166 20.25 7.82 -31.98
C SER A 166 20.63 8.68 -30.78
N ALA A 167 21.05 8.03 -29.70
CA ALA A 167 21.70 8.64 -28.56
C ALA A 167 23.04 9.28 -28.97
N THR A 168 23.53 10.23 -28.18
CA THR A 168 24.87 10.83 -28.29
C THR A 168 25.92 9.98 -27.58
N GLU A 169 25.54 9.28 -26.53
CA GLU A 169 26.32 8.28 -25.80
C GLU A 169 25.47 7.02 -25.58
N GLY A 170 26.08 5.84 -25.48
CA GLY A 170 25.34 4.61 -25.16
C GLY A 170 24.23 4.25 -26.16
N ASN A 171 23.13 3.69 -25.65
CA ASN A 171 21.97 3.24 -26.41
C ASN A 171 20.67 3.95 -26.00
N LEU A 172 20.60 4.49 -24.79
CA LEU A 172 19.41 5.08 -24.19
C LEU A 172 19.56 6.60 -24.08
N VAL A 173 18.42 7.28 -24.16
CA VAL A 173 18.29 8.70 -23.79
C VAL A 173 17.04 8.87 -22.97
N VAL A 174 16.93 9.95 -22.20
CA VAL A 174 15.63 10.33 -21.63
C VAL A 174 14.91 11.30 -22.56
N GLY A 175 13.61 11.09 -22.74
CA GLY A 175 12.76 11.95 -23.57
C GLY A 175 11.40 12.23 -22.95
N THR A 176 10.83 13.38 -23.27
CA THR A 176 9.45 13.72 -22.91
C THR A 176 8.48 13.04 -23.88
N ASN A 177 7.57 12.20 -23.37
CA ASN A 177 6.62 11.40 -24.15
C ASN A 177 7.26 10.81 -25.44
N PRO A 178 8.29 9.95 -25.35
CA PRO A 178 9.00 9.46 -26.53
C PRO A 178 8.06 8.90 -27.61
N ASN A 179 8.14 9.42 -28.84
CA ASN A 179 7.24 9.12 -29.98
C ASN A 179 5.77 9.57 -29.82
N GLY A 180 5.44 10.22 -28.72
CA GLY A 180 4.21 10.95 -28.47
C GLY A 180 4.32 12.43 -28.82
N GLY A 181 3.40 13.22 -28.28
CA GLY A 181 3.45 14.68 -28.38
C GLY A 181 3.19 15.29 -27.01
N ILE A 182 3.75 16.47 -26.78
CA ILE A 182 3.57 17.22 -25.55
C ILE A 182 2.22 17.95 -25.60
N PRO A 183 1.28 17.66 -24.67
CA PRO A 183 0.03 18.38 -24.58
C PRO A 183 0.23 19.87 -24.30
N ALA A 184 -0.70 20.70 -24.78
CA ALA A 184 -0.75 22.12 -24.44
C ALA A 184 -1.09 22.31 -22.95
N GLY A 185 -0.55 23.34 -22.30
CA GLY A 185 -0.76 23.61 -20.87
C GLY A 185 0.00 22.67 -19.93
N SER A 186 1.07 22.05 -20.39
CA SER A 186 1.91 21.16 -19.58
C SER A 186 2.95 21.96 -18.78
N ASP A 187 3.34 21.43 -17.62
CA ASP A 187 4.41 21.94 -16.76
C ASP A 187 5.04 20.74 -16.05
N SER A 188 6.23 20.31 -16.45
CA SER A 188 6.86 19.10 -15.93
C SER A 188 8.36 19.27 -15.75
N TRP A 189 8.97 18.37 -14.97
CA TRP A 189 10.40 18.35 -14.73
C TRP A 189 10.95 16.95 -14.50
N ILE A 190 12.25 16.81 -14.70
CA ILE A 190 13.08 15.67 -14.32
C ILE A 190 14.33 16.18 -13.60
N MET A 191 14.79 15.47 -12.57
CA MET A 191 15.98 15.80 -11.77
C MET A 191 16.71 14.54 -11.31
N GLY A 192 17.98 14.67 -10.96
CA GLY A 192 18.77 13.61 -10.31
C GLY A 192 18.96 13.86 -8.80
N ASP A 193 19.75 13.00 -8.18
CA ASP A 193 20.14 13.10 -6.77
C ASP A 193 21.06 14.30 -6.45
N PRO A 194 21.16 14.70 -5.16
CA PRO A 194 22.09 15.73 -4.72
C PRO A 194 23.56 15.33 -4.90
N ILE A 195 24.33 16.23 -5.52
CA ILE A 195 25.76 16.06 -5.78
C ILE A 195 26.53 16.80 -4.70
N THR A 196 27.49 16.13 -4.04
CA THR A 196 28.36 16.75 -3.04
C THR A 196 29.33 17.71 -3.72
N LEU A 197 29.43 18.95 -3.22
CA LEU A 197 30.28 19.98 -3.80
C LEU A 197 31.77 19.70 -3.52
N PRO A 198 32.63 19.79 -4.55
CA PRO A 198 34.06 19.59 -4.41
C PRO A 198 34.75 20.81 -3.76
N ALA A 199 35.93 20.59 -3.17
CA ALA A 199 36.74 21.67 -2.59
C ALA A 199 38.24 21.50 -2.93
N PRO A 200 38.89 22.50 -3.56
CA PRO A 200 38.34 23.79 -4.01
C PRO A 200 37.49 23.68 -5.29
N ILE A 201 36.55 24.62 -5.47
CA ILE A 201 35.80 24.81 -6.73
C ILE A 201 36.66 25.66 -7.68
N VAL A 202 37.02 25.11 -8.83
CA VAL A 202 37.78 25.79 -9.91
C VAL A 202 37.45 25.12 -11.25
N ASN A 203 36.98 25.90 -12.23
CA ASN A 203 36.45 25.40 -13.51
C ASN A 203 35.42 24.29 -13.25
N PHE A 204 34.37 24.66 -12.53
CA PHE A 204 33.28 23.78 -12.19
C PHE A 204 32.18 23.96 -13.23
N THR A 205 31.93 22.93 -14.04
CA THR A 205 30.92 22.97 -15.10
C THR A 205 29.90 21.85 -14.96
N PHE A 206 28.69 22.15 -15.41
CA PHE A 206 27.62 21.19 -15.63
C PHE A 206 27.24 21.21 -17.11
N GLU A 207 27.27 20.06 -17.75
CA GLU A 207 27.23 19.90 -19.20
C GLU A 207 26.27 18.77 -19.56
N PHE A 208 25.60 18.89 -20.71
CA PHE A 208 24.79 17.80 -21.24
C PHE A 208 24.49 18.01 -22.73
N ASP A 209 24.19 16.91 -23.42
CA ASP A 209 23.66 16.93 -24.77
C ASP A 209 22.14 16.95 -24.74
N HIS A 210 21.53 17.76 -25.60
CA HIS A 210 20.08 17.85 -25.66
C HIS A 210 19.51 18.14 -27.06
N TRP A 211 18.31 17.63 -27.29
CA TRP A 211 17.51 17.88 -28.49
C TRP A 211 16.11 18.33 -28.12
N TYR A 212 15.69 19.52 -28.55
CA TYR A 212 14.34 20.03 -28.32
C TYR A 212 13.62 20.39 -29.62
N HIS A 213 12.33 20.07 -29.63
CA HIS A 213 11.37 20.45 -30.65
C HIS A 213 10.06 20.76 -29.92
N ILE A 214 9.89 22.02 -29.57
CA ILE A 214 8.73 22.57 -28.85
C ILE A 214 8.13 23.72 -29.65
N HIS A 215 6.89 24.10 -29.37
CA HIS A 215 6.20 25.08 -30.21
C HIS A 215 6.68 26.50 -29.90
N THR A 216 7.25 27.14 -30.91
CA THR A 216 7.53 28.57 -30.91
C THR A 216 7.29 29.18 -32.29
N PRO A 217 6.69 30.37 -32.39
CA PRO A 217 6.43 31.03 -33.67
C PRO A 217 7.67 31.74 -34.26
N SER A 218 8.73 31.94 -33.46
CA SER A 218 9.95 32.63 -33.88
C SER A 218 11.17 32.05 -33.16
N ASN A 219 12.34 32.02 -33.82
CA ASN A 219 13.61 31.60 -33.20
C ASN A 219 14.18 32.64 -32.23
N ILE A 220 13.61 33.85 -32.18
CA ILE A 220 13.97 34.93 -31.26
C ILE A 220 12.68 35.54 -30.75
N ASN A 221 12.52 35.66 -29.43
CA ASN A 221 11.34 36.22 -28.78
C ASN A 221 10.00 35.57 -29.22
N GLY A 222 9.95 34.25 -29.17
CA GLY A 222 8.81 33.45 -29.62
C GLY A 222 7.60 33.51 -28.70
N ASN A 223 7.82 33.71 -27.39
CA ASN A 223 6.78 33.90 -26.39
C ASN A 223 5.73 32.80 -26.37
N MET A 224 6.17 31.54 -26.39
CA MET A 224 5.32 30.37 -26.40
C MET A 224 5.87 29.29 -25.45
N ASP A 225 6.13 28.08 -25.91
CA ASP A 225 6.67 27.00 -25.07
C ASP A 225 8.16 27.24 -24.76
N GLY A 226 8.64 26.60 -23.70
CA GLY A 226 10.03 26.74 -23.27
C GLY A 226 10.54 25.52 -22.53
N VAL A 227 11.84 25.26 -22.71
CA VAL A 227 12.61 24.35 -21.87
C VAL A 227 13.83 25.05 -21.27
N TRP A 228 14.16 24.74 -20.02
CA TRP A 228 15.26 25.40 -19.29
C TRP A 228 15.79 24.53 -18.15
N VAL A 229 16.91 24.94 -17.54
CA VAL A 229 17.53 24.29 -16.38
C VAL A 229 17.42 25.18 -15.14
N GLU A 230 17.25 24.54 -13.99
CA GLU A 230 17.30 25.18 -12.67
C GLU A 230 18.21 24.39 -11.72
N TYR A 231 18.79 25.07 -10.73
CA TYR A 231 19.58 24.46 -9.65
C TYR A 231 19.05 24.84 -8.27
N ARG A 232 19.43 24.07 -7.24
CA ARG A 232 19.33 24.47 -5.83
C ARG A 232 20.55 24.01 -5.04
N LEU A 233 20.83 24.71 -3.96
CA LEU A 233 21.91 24.39 -3.03
C LEU A 233 21.31 23.93 -1.69
N ASP A 234 21.86 22.86 -1.10
CA ASP A 234 21.46 22.30 0.19
C ASP A 234 19.94 22.16 0.39
N ALA A 235 19.25 21.59 -0.60
CA ALA A 235 17.79 21.44 -0.64
C ALA A 235 16.98 22.75 -0.50
N GLY A 236 17.58 23.89 -0.85
CA GLY A 236 16.95 25.21 -0.84
C GLY A 236 15.94 25.45 -1.99
N ASN A 237 15.72 26.73 -2.31
CA ASN A 237 14.80 27.11 -3.39
C ASN A 237 15.44 26.89 -4.78
N TRP A 238 14.65 26.38 -5.71
CA TRP A 238 15.03 26.27 -7.12
C TRP A 238 15.23 27.65 -7.76
N THR A 239 16.34 27.77 -8.51
CA THR A 239 16.77 28.99 -9.17
C THR A 239 17.10 28.68 -10.62
N TRP A 240 16.52 29.44 -11.54
CA TRP A 240 16.84 29.41 -12.97
C TRP A 240 18.32 29.74 -13.21
N MET A 241 18.93 29.03 -14.14
CA MET A 241 20.32 29.25 -14.56
C MET A 241 20.44 29.35 -16.07
N GLU A 242 21.43 30.13 -16.51
CA GLU A 242 21.70 30.41 -17.91
C GLU A 242 22.91 29.60 -18.40
N PRO A 243 22.84 28.92 -19.56
CA PRO A 243 24.00 28.28 -20.15
C PRO A 243 25.00 29.34 -20.63
N ALA A 244 26.28 28.98 -20.76
CA ALA A 244 27.34 29.87 -21.22
C ALA A 244 27.07 30.47 -22.62
N SER A 245 26.34 29.74 -23.47
CA SER A 245 25.90 30.18 -24.80
C SER A 245 24.65 31.08 -24.79
N GLY A 246 23.99 31.21 -23.64
CA GLY A 246 22.70 31.88 -23.47
C GLY A 246 21.52 31.05 -24.01
N TYR A 247 20.32 31.40 -23.57
CA TYR A 247 19.10 30.85 -24.15
C TYR A 247 18.77 31.54 -25.48
N ASN A 248 18.31 30.76 -26.47
CA ASN A 248 18.05 31.30 -27.81
C ASN A 248 16.65 31.93 -27.97
N ASN A 249 15.74 31.76 -27.02
CA ASN A 249 14.35 32.18 -27.13
C ASN A 249 13.78 32.75 -25.81
N THR A 250 12.52 33.20 -25.83
CA THR A 250 11.76 33.59 -24.63
C THR A 250 10.43 32.83 -24.57
N ILE A 251 10.05 32.45 -23.36
CA ILE A 251 8.79 31.74 -23.08
C ILE A 251 7.59 32.70 -23.08
N SER A 252 6.37 32.14 -23.12
CA SER A 252 5.12 32.89 -22.96
C SER A 252 5.13 33.73 -21.67
N PRO A 253 4.70 35.01 -21.72
CA PRO A 253 4.49 35.83 -20.52
C PRO A 253 3.47 35.25 -19.53
N ASN A 254 2.69 34.23 -19.93
CA ASN A 254 1.76 33.52 -19.06
C ASN A 254 2.47 32.51 -18.13
N ALA A 255 3.70 32.10 -18.46
CA ALA A 255 4.49 31.22 -17.61
C ALA A 255 4.91 31.94 -16.32
N SER A 256 4.87 31.22 -15.20
CA SER A 256 5.35 31.77 -13.92
C SER A 256 6.87 31.98 -13.97
N VAL A 257 7.33 33.18 -13.62
CA VAL A 257 8.76 33.52 -13.67
C VAL A 257 9.49 32.86 -12.49
N PRO A 258 10.48 31.99 -12.74
CA PRO A 258 11.27 31.36 -11.68
C PRO A 258 12.24 32.35 -11.02
N ALA A 259 12.72 32.01 -9.82
CA ALA A 259 13.78 32.78 -9.17
C ALA A 259 15.07 32.76 -10.02
N GLY A 260 15.88 33.81 -9.97
CA GLY A 260 17.13 33.90 -10.74
C GLY A 260 17.00 34.55 -12.12
N THR A 261 15.78 34.78 -12.60
CA THR A 261 15.52 35.49 -13.87
C THR A 261 14.39 36.50 -13.74
N SER A 262 14.15 37.28 -14.80
CA SER A 262 13.06 38.25 -14.87
C SER A 262 12.44 38.28 -16.27
N ALA A 263 11.13 38.51 -16.33
CA ALA A 263 10.44 38.72 -17.60
C ALA A 263 10.83 40.07 -18.20
N ASN A 264 10.98 40.13 -19.53
CA ASN A 264 11.37 41.34 -20.24
C ASN A 264 10.17 41.99 -20.96
N GLY A 265 9.42 42.80 -20.20
CA GLY A 265 8.35 43.63 -20.75
C GLY A 265 7.21 42.82 -21.35
N THR A 266 7.11 42.77 -22.69
CA THR A 266 6.11 41.99 -23.43
C THR A 266 6.51 40.54 -23.67
N ASN A 267 7.72 40.15 -23.29
CA ASN A 267 8.26 38.80 -23.46
C ASN A 267 8.41 38.12 -22.09
N GLY A 268 8.31 36.80 -22.04
CA GLY A 268 8.64 36.03 -20.83
C GLY A 268 10.14 36.02 -20.52
N PHE A 269 10.59 35.07 -19.71
CA PHE A 269 12.01 34.89 -19.41
C PHE A 269 12.72 34.01 -20.47
N PRO A 270 14.07 34.04 -20.55
CA PRO A 270 14.81 33.29 -21.57
C PRO A 270 14.75 31.78 -21.37
N VAL A 271 14.54 31.04 -22.45
CA VAL A 271 14.41 29.57 -22.53
C VAL A 271 14.89 29.06 -23.88
N TRP A 272 15.11 27.76 -24.05
CA TRP A 272 15.34 27.19 -25.38
C TRP A 272 14.02 26.91 -26.08
N ALA A 273 13.93 27.34 -27.35
CA ALA A 273 12.89 26.94 -28.30
C ALA A 273 13.32 27.27 -29.73
N LYS A 274 12.96 26.43 -30.71
CA LYS A 274 13.19 26.70 -32.14
C LYS A 274 11.96 26.39 -32.99
N THR A 275 11.77 27.12 -34.08
CA THR A 275 10.61 26.96 -34.99
C THR A 275 10.59 25.60 -35.71
N ALA A 276 11.75 24.94 -35.80
CA ALA A 276 11.90 23.58 -36.30
C ALA A 276 12.30 22.66 -35.13
N TYR A 277 13.43 21.97 -35.22
CA TYR A 277 14.06 21.23 -34.13
C TYR A 277 15.51 21.72 -33.95
N SER A 278 16.12 21.43 -32.80
CA SER A 278 17.48 21.89 -32.49
C SER A 278 18.58 21.12 -33.21
N GLY A 279 18.40 19.81 -33.40
CA GLY A 279 19.54 18.90 -33.51
C GLY A 279 20.07 18.55 -32.11
N TRP A 280 21.02 17.63 -32.01
CA TRP A 280 21.79 17.50 -30.77
C TRP A 280 22.64 18.75 -30.60
N GLU A 281 22.43 19.46 -29.49
CA GLU A 281 23.24 20.59 -29.05
C GLU A 281 23.94 20.20 -27.76
N HIS A 282 25.14 20.73 -27.53
CA HIS A 282 25.89 20.55 -26.29
C HIS A 282 25.82 21.86 -25.49
N SER A 283 25.28 21.80 -24.26
CA SER A 283 25.09 22.97 -23.41
C SER A 283 25.98 22.90 -22.17
N VAL A 284 26.72 23.98 -21.91
CA VAL A 284 27.65 24.11 -20.78
C VAL A 284 27.16 25.20 -19.83
N PHE A 285 27.16 24.92 -18.53
CA PHE A 285 26.85 25.85 -17.45
C PHE A 285 28.07 26.04 -16.55
N GLU A 286 28.47 27.30 -16.35
CA GLU A 286 29.58 27.68 -15.47
C GLU A 286 29.09 27.81 -14.03
N LEU A 287 29.66 27.04 -13.12
CA LEU A 287 29.19 26.94 -11.73
C LEU A 287 30.07 27.70 -10.73
N ASP A 288 31.31 28.06 -11.07
CA ASP A 288 32.29 28.72 -10.19
C ASP A 288 31.72 29.94 -9.44
N ASN A 289 30.85 30.70 -10.09
CA ASN A 289 30.32 31.96 -9.59
C ASN A 289 28.86 31.89 -9.15
N LEU A 290 28.31 30.69 -8.94
CA LEU A 290 26.94 30.56 -8.43
C LEU A 290 26.83 31.19 -7.04
N THR A 291 25.77 31.97 -6.85
CA THR A 291 25.57 32.70 -5.60
C THR A 291 25.32 31.71 -4.46
N GLY A 292 26.20 31.73 -3.45
CA GLY A 292 26.10 30.87 -2.27
C GLY A 292 26.87 29.55 -2.37
N ILE A 293 27.41 29.19 -3.54
CA ILE A 293 28.08 27.89 -3.76
C ILE A 293 29.27 27.67 -2.82
N SER A 294 30.01 28.72 -2.47
CA SER A 294 31.19 28.64 -1.61
C SER A 294 30.91 28.22 -0.17
N ASN A 295 29.64 28.27 0.27
CA ASN A 295 29.22 27.86 1.62
C ASN A 295 28.28 26.65 1.60
N ALA A 296 27.94 26.16 0.42
CA ALA A 296 27.04 25.03 0.26
C ALA A 296 27.81 23.70 0.36
N THR A 297 27.09 22.64 0.65
CA THR A 297 27.62 21.27 0.70
C THR A 297 27.15 20.42 -0.46
N GLN A 298 25.96 20.68 -0.99
CA GLN A 298 25.36 19.94 -2.09
C GLN A 298 24.72 20.85 -3.13
N ILE A 299 24.67 20.36 -4.37
CA ILE A 299 23.98 20.99 -5.50
C ILE A 299 23.08 19.97 -6.21
N GLU A 300 21.90 20.41 -6.65
CA GLU A 300 20.96 19.61 -7.43
C GLU A 300 20.53 20.38 -8.68
N PHE A 301 20.24 19.66 -9.76
CA PHE A 301 19.80 20.22 -11.04
C PHE A 301 18.46 19.61 -11.46
N ARG A 302 17.60 20.42 -12.10
CA ARG A 302 16.39 19.92 -12.76
C ARG A 302 16.20 20.54 -14.13
N TYR A 303 15.66 19.74 -15.04
CA TYR A 303 15.28 20.11 -16.38
C TYR A 303 13.78 20.39 -16.40
N ARG A 304 13.37 21.56 -16.90
CA ARG A 304 11.99 22.04 -16.88
C ARG A 304 11.44 22.14 -18.29
N ILE A 305 10.20 21.68 -18.48
CA ILE A 305 9.41 21.90 -19.70
C ILE A 305 8.08 22.54 -19.34
N TRP A 306 7.68 23.56 -20.10
CA TRP A 306 6.38 24.20 -19.97
C TRP A 306 5.81 24.52 -21.35
N THR A 307 4.51 24.29 -21.54
CA THR A 307 3.80 24.59 -22.78
C THR A 307 2.60 25.49 -22.56
N ASP A 308 2.38 26.46 -23.47
CA ASP A 308 1.23 27.35 -23.39
C ASP A 308 -0.06 26.58 -23.68
N SER A 309 -1.16 27.00 -23.07
CA SER A 309 -2.51 26.47 -23.36
C SER A 309 -2.91 26.54 -24.85
N ASN A 310 -2.31 27.44 -25.62
CA ASN A 310 -2.54 27.61 -27.05
C ASN A 310 -1.47 26.94 -27.92
N SER A 311 -0.65 26.07 -27.33
CA SER A 311 0.46 25.45 -28.00
C SER A 311 0.02 24.43 -29.06
N THR A 312 0.82 24.30 -30.12
CA THR A 312 0.73 23.17 -31.05
C THR A 312 1.52 22.00 -30.48
N VAL A 313 0.95 20.81 -30.50
CA VAL A 313 1.62 19.59 -30.02
C VAL A 313 2.92 19.34 -30.80
N ARG A 314 4.03 19.15 -30.08
CA ARG A 314 5.36 18.85 -30.61
C ARG A 314 6.01 17.68 -29.86
N PRO A 315 7.10 17.08 -30.36
CA PRO A 315 7.70 15.90 -29.75
C PRO A 315 8.38 16.15 -28.39
N GLY A 316 8.79 17.40 -28.11
CA GLY A 316 9.31 17.77 -26.79
C GLY A 316 10.84 17.83 -26.69
N TRP A 317 11.41 17.34 -25.59
CA TRP A 317 12.81 17.48 -25.20
C TRP A 317 13.45 16.12 -24.87
N TYR A 318 14.67 15.92 -25.36
CA TYR A 318 15.52 14.75 -25.14
C TYR A 318 16.85 15.19 -24.55
N ILE A 319 17.37 14.44 -23.58
CA ILE A 319 18.60 14.72 -22.83
C ILE A 319 19.44 13.44 -22.79
N ASP A 320 20.74 13.61 -22.92
CA ASP A 320 21.73 12.53 -22.89
C ASP A 320 23.11 13.09 -22.47
N ASN A 321 24.07 12.22 -22.18
CA ASN A 321 25.48 12.55 -21.90
C ASN A 321 25.64 13.67 -20.86
N ILE A 322 25.02 13.51 -19.68
CA ILE A 322 25.08 14.50 -18.60
C ILE A 322 26.44 14.38 -17.92
N THR A 323 27.20 15.46 -17.85
CA THR A 323 28.51 15.51 -17.19
C THR A 323 28.55 16.63 -16.16
N ILE A 324 29.07 16.36 -14.97
CA ILE A 324 29.47 17.39 -14.01
C ILE A 324 30.95 17.24 -13.72
N GLN A 325 31.71 18.33 -13.84
CA GLN A 325 33.15 18.29 -13.66
C GLN A 325 33.67 19.51 -12.91
N ASN A 326 34.53 19.29 -11.94
CA ASN A 326 35.34 20.32 -11.28
C ASN A 326 36.80 19.97 -11.46
N ILE A 327 37.56 20.85 -12.12
CA ILE A 327 39.01 20.66 -12.23
C ILE A 327 39.67 20.88 -10.87
N GLY A 328 39.21 21.87 -10.08
CA GLY A 328 39.79 22.17 -8.78
C GLY A 328 41.27 22.54 -8.89
N GLY A 329 42.09 21.99 -7.99
CA GLY A 329 43.55 21.95 -8.14
C GLY A 329 44.05 20.66 -8.81
N GLY A 330 43.16 19.85 -9.38
CA GLY A 330 43.46 18.59 -10.06
C GLY A 330 43.70 18.74 -11.56
N THR A 331 44.14 17.67 -12.19
CA THR A 331 44.36 17.54 -13.64
C THR A 331 43.60 16.30 -14.13
N GLY A 332 43.01 16.37 -15.32
CA GLY A 332 42.25 15.25 -15.88
C GLY A 332 43.13 14.28 -16.66
N PHE A 333 42.86 12.99 -16.49
CA PHE A 333 43.63 11.89 -17.06
C PHE A 333 42.69 10.78 -17.52
N TRP A 334 43.10 10.03 -18.53
CA TRP A 334 42.54 8.69 -18.74
C TRP A 334 43.26 7.72 -17.83
N HIS A 335 42.54 6.97 -17.02
CA HIS A 335 43.11 6.02 -16.08
C HIS A 335 42.44 4.65 -16.26
N HIS A 336 43.24 3.60 -16.42
CA HIS A 336 42.78 2.23 -16.31
C HIS A 336 43.18 1.69 -14.96
N GLY A 337 42.22 1.44 -14.08
CA GLY A 337 42.45 0.83 -12.79
C GLY A 337 41.65 1.54 -11.72
N CYS A 338 42.25 1.74 -10.55
CA CYS A 338 41.60 2.42 -9.46
C CYS A 338 42.34 3.68 -9.02
N TYR A 339 41.58 4.77 -8.88
CA TYR A 339 42.04 5.99 -8.24
C TYR A 339 41.07 6.43 -7.13
N VAL A 340 41.59 6.60 -5.91
CA VAL A 340 40.88 7.19 -4.77
C VAL A 340 41.70 8.33 -4.16
N SER A 341 41.04 9.46 -3.91
CA SER A 341 41.71 10.64 -3.33
C SER A 341 42.22 10.43 -1.89
N THR A 342 41.63 9.48 -1.15
CA THR A 342 42.07 9.06 0.18
C THR A 342 41.83 7.57 0.38
N GLY A 343 42.84 6.85 0.88
CA GLY A 343 42.73 5.41 1.16
C GLY A 343 43.61 4.59 0.22
N THR A 344 43.24 3.33 0.05
CA THR A 344 43.89 2.38 -0.85
C THR A 344 42.84 1.70 -1.70
N CYS A 345 43.12 1.41 -2.96
CA CYS A 345 42.25 0.61 -3.81
C CYS A 345 43.07 -0.13 -4.88
N GLY A 346 42.51 -1.17 -5.49
CA GLY A 346 43.20 -1.96 -6.53
C GLY A 346 42.41 -1.99 -7.83
N TYR A 347 43.10 -2.23 -8.96
CA TYR A 347 42.47 -2.40 -10.27
C TYR A 347 41.77 -3.76 -10.39
N SER A 348 40.88 -3.94 -11.38
CA SER A 348 40.08 -5.15 -11.51
C SER A 348 40.89 -6.35 -11.98
N ASN A 349 40.57 -7.51 -11.42
CA ASN A 349 41.08 -8.80 -11.89
C ASN A 349 40.45 -9.20 -13.23
N ASN A 350 41.24 -9.80 -14.11
CA ASN A 350 40.84 -10.26 -15.45
C ASN A 350 40.29 -9.12 -16.35
N ALA A 351 40.71 -7.88 -16.09
CA ALA A 351 40.40 -6.74 -16.92
C ALA A 351 41.17 -6.82 -18.23
N VAL A 352 40.48 -6.69 -19.36
CA VAL A 352 41.12 -6.63 -20.69
C VAL A 352 40.53 -5.44 -21.44
N GLY A 353 41.01 -4.24 -21.09
CA GLY A 353 40.51 -2.97 -21.60
C GLY A 353 41.37 -2.40 -22.72
N ALA A 354 40.73 -1.68 -23.64
CA ALA A 354 41.41 -0.86 -24.63
C ALA A 354 40.86 0.56 -24.68
N LEU A 355 41.74 1.54 -24.57
CA LEU A 355 41.45 2.96 -24.78
C LEU A 355 41.94 3.38 -26.17
N GLN A 356 41.04 3.93 -26.98
CA GLN A 356 41.28 4.21 -28.39
C GLN A 356 40.87 5.64 -28.76
N LEU A 357 41.63 6.28 -29.65
CA LEU A 357 41.24 7.58 -30.21
C LEU A 357 39.95 7.46 -31.02
N ILE A 358 38.98 8.35 -30.78
CA ILE A 358 37.73 8.44 -31.55
C ILE A 358 38.03 8.76 -33.01
N GLN A 359 38.91 9.75 -33.24
CA GLN A 359 39.36 10.12 -34.56
C GLN A 359 40.77 9.58 -34.82
N PRO A 360 40.99 8.84 -35.92
CA PRO A 360 42.31 8.30 -36.22
C PRO A 360 43.32 9.40 -36.57
N MET A 361 44.59 9.13 -36.27
CA MET A 361 45.69 10.06 -36.58
C MET A 361 45.91 10.17 -38.08
N ASN A 362 46.14 11.40 -38.55
CA ASN A 362 46.56 11.67 -39.93
C ASN A 362 48.07 11.90 -39.98
N LEU A 363 48.81 10.90 -40.47
CA LEU A 363 50.27 10.95 -40.63
C LEU A 363 50.70 11.20 -42.08
N SER A 364 49.84 11.81 -42.90
CA SER A 364 50.18 12.17 -44.29
C SER A 364 51.35 13.15 -44.32
N GLY A 365 52.36 12.87 -45.15
CA GLY A 365 53.57 13.68 -45.25
C GLY A 365 54.57 13.47 -44.10
N VAL A 366 54.25 12.67 -43.08
CA VAL A 366 55.21 12.28 -42.04
C VAL A 366 56.15 11.23 -42.61
N THR A 367 57.43 11.59 -42.72
CA THR A 367 58.50 10.75 -43.30
C THR A 367 59.72 10.72 -42.37
N GLY A 368 60.55 9.68 -42.47
CA GLY A 368 61.73 9.49 -41.61
C GLY A 368 61.46 8.48 -40.49
N ASN A 369 61.96 8.74 -39.28
CA ASN A 369 61.77 7.89 -38.10
C ASN A 369 60.95 8.62 -37.02
N PRO A 370 59.64 8.86 -37.25
CA PRO A 370 58.79 9.47 -36.25
C PRO A 370 58.61 8.55 -35.04
N ILE A 371 58.32 9.16 -33.90
CA ILE A 371 58.00 8.48 -32.65
C ILE A 371 56.58 8.85 -32.22
N LEU A 372 55.95 7.94 -31.48
CA LEU A 372 54.81 8.21 -30.63
C LEU A 372 55.36 8.48 -29.22
N ARG A 373 55.21 9.70 -28.72
CA ARG A 373 55.45 10.03 -27.33
C ARG A 373 54.14 9.97 -26.58
N THR A 374 54.12 9.23 -25.50
CA THR A 374 53.01 9.22 -24.56
C THR A 374 53.50 9.67 -23.19
N HIS A 375 52.75 10.55 -22.54
CA HIS A 375 53.01 10.99 -21.17
C HIS A 375 52.09 10.19 -20.25
N LEU A 376 52.66 9.31 -19.46
CA LEU A 376 51.91 8.33 -18.67
C LEU A 376 52.64 7.92 -17.40
N GLU A 377 51.91 7.32 -16.49
CA GLU A 377 52.35 6.77 -15.21
C GLU A 377 51.72 5.38 -15.10
N TRP A 378 52.46 4.40 -14.59
CA TRP A 378 51.90 3.09 -14.29
C TRP A 378 52.29 2.62 -12.88
N ASP A 379 51.34 1.91 -12.27
CA ASP A 379 51.46 1.12 -11.06
C ASP A 379 50.75 -0.23 -11.29
N LEU A 380 51.50 -1.22 -11.77
CA LEU A 380 50.99 -2.52 -12.23
C LEU A 380 51.91 -3.65 -11.73
N GLU A 381 51.35 -4.82 -11.39
CA GLU A 381 52.13 -5.99 -10.93
C GLU A 381 53.28 -6.34 -11.90
N GLY A 382 53.04 -6.22 -13.21
CA GLY A 382 54.03 -6.47 -14.22
C GLY A 382 54.29 -7.95 -14.48
N SER A 383 55.55 -8.26 -14.79
CA SER A 383 56.03 -9.59 -15.19
C SER A 383 55.20 -10.22 -16.32
N GLY A 384 54.59 -11.39 -16.09
CA GLY A 384 53.69 -12.04 -17.04
C GLY A 384 52.22 -11.90 -16.67
N TRP A 385 51.92 -11.00 -15.72
CA TRP A 385 50.67 -10.93 -14.99
C TRP A 385 49.83 -9.73 -15.40
N ASP A 386 50.29 -8.51 -15.14
CA ASP A 386 49.54 -7.30 -15.45
C ASP A 386 50.40 -6.36 -16.27
N ASN A 387 50.04 -6.14 -17.54
CA ASN A 387 50.81 -5.26 -18.40
C ASN A 387 49.93 -4.53 -19.40
N PHE A 388 50.45 -3.40 -19.89
CA PHE A 388 49.88 -2.67 -21.01
C PHE A 388 50.79 -2.69 -22.25
N CYS A 389 50.14 -2.46 -23.39
CA CYS A 389 50.73 -2.46 -24.71
C CYS A 389 50.11 -1.32 -25.53
N VAL A 390 50.92 -0.71 -26.39
CA VAL A 390 50.47 0.33 -27.31
C VAL A 390 50.41 -0.27 -28.71
N GLU A 391 49.27 -0.12 -29.37
CA GLU A 391 49.00 -0.76 -30.66
C GLU A 391 48.52 0.23 -31.72
N LEU A 392 48.94 0.01 -32.97
CA LEU A 392 48.50 0.78 -34.14
C LEU A 392 47.74 -0.09 -35.14
N SER A 393 46.79 0.52 -35.87
CA SER A 393 46.07 -0.14 -36.96
C SER A 393 45.83 0.79 -38.15
N LEU A 394 45.77 0.22 -39.36
CA LEU A 394 45.38 0.93 -40.59
C LEU A 394 43.92 0.72 -40.97
N ASN A 395 43.23 -0.23 -40.33
CA ASN A 395 41.90 -0.68 -40.72
C ASN A 395 40.95 -0.92 -39.53
N ASN A 396 41.38 -0.57 -38.32
CA ASN A 396 40.66 -0.77 -37.06
C ASN A 396 40.25 -2.22 -36.77
N ASN A 397 40.89 -3.20 -37.41
CA ASN A 397 40.58 -4.63 -37.27
C ASN A 397 41.82 -5.46 -36.93
N THR A 398 42.89 -5.26 -37.69
CA THR A 398 44.19 -5.90 -37.45
C THR A 398 45.13 -4.91 -36.80
N TRP A 399 45.70 -5.28 -35.66
CA TRP A 399 46.52 -4.41 -34.82
C TRP A 399 47.98 -4.86 -34.82
N VAL A 400 48.89 -3.91 -34.65
CA VAL A 400 50.33 -4.10 -34.55
C VAL A 400 50.80 -3.52 -33.22
N ASP A 401 51.43 -4.34 -32.39
CA ASP A 401 52.09 -3.87 -31.16
C ASP A 401 53.34 -3.05 -31.51
N ILE A 402 53.50 -1.90 -30.87
CA ILE A 402 54.66 -1.00 -31.04
C ILE A 402 55.45 -0.77 -29.75
N SER A 403 55.00 -1.34 -28.61
CA SER A 403 55.65 -1.22 -27.30
C SER A 403 56.45 -2.47 -26.93
N SER A 404 55.99 -3.65 -27.34
CA SER A 404 56.62 -4.94 -27.03
C SER A 404 57.80 -5.26 -27.94
N THR A 405 58.56 -6.32 -27.61
CA THR A 405 59.71 -6.76 -28.42
C THR A 405 59.34 -7.28 -29.81
N SER A 406 58.08 -7.61 -30.05
CA SER A 406 57.56 -8.08 -31.33
C SER A 406 56.29 -7.34 -31.70
N ASN A 407 56.06 -7.18 -33.00
CA ASN A 407 54.88 -6.52 -33.55
C ASN A 407 53.59 -7.38 -33.53
N SER A 408 53.64 -8.58 -32.93
CA SER A 408 52.52 -9.53 -32.94
C SER A 408 51.54 -9.27 -31.80
N THR A 409 50.24 -9.30 -32.10
CA THR A 409 49.16 -9.20 -31.11
C THR A 409 48.47 -10.53 -30.80
N THR A 410 49.03 -11.65 -31.28
CA THR A 410 48.44 -13.00 -31.13
C THR A 410 48.40 -13.50 -29.69
N THR A 411 49.32 -13.03 -28.85
CA THR A 411 49.38 -13.32 -27.42
C THR A 411 48.74 -12.17 -26.66
N ALA A 412 48.04 -12.47 -25.55
CA ALA A 412 47.50 -11.47 -24.64
C ALA A 412 48.58 -10.48 -24.20
N CYS A 413 48.23 -9.19 -24.07
CA CYS A 413 49.21 -8.13 -23.81
C CYS A 413 50.03 -8.42 -22.54
N ARG A 414 49.36 -8.83 -21.45
CA ARG A 414 49.98 -9.25 -20.19
C ARG A 414 51.11 -10.27 -20.32
N SER A 415 51.11 -11.08 -21.37
CA SER A 415 52.07 -12.16 -21.57
C SER A 415 52.99 -11.95 -22.78
N ARG A 416 52.98 -10.75 -23.40
CA ARG A 416 53.91 -10.45 -24.50
C ARG A 416 55.31 -10.20 -23.96
N ALA A 417 56.30 -10.69 -24.68
CA ALA A 417 57.69 -10.40 -24.36
C ALA A 417 57.97 -8.90 -24.54
N GLY A 418 58.32 -8.21 -23.46
CA GLY A 418 58.58 -6.77 -23.43
C GLY A 418 57.34 -5.89 -23.32
N ALA A 419 56.19 -6.44 -22.90
CA ALA A 419 55.08 -5.63 -22.42
C ALA A 419 55.52 -4.74 -21.24
N ILE A 420 54.74 -3.71 -20.93
CA ILE A 420 55.09 -2.70 -19.92
C ILE A 420 54.21 -2.91 -18.67
N PRO A 421 54.79 -3.01 -17.46
CA PRO A 421 56.22 -2.90 -17.16
C PRO A 421 57.05 -4.16 -17.42
N GLY A 422 56.42 -5.32 -17.61
CA GLY A 422 57.09 -6.61 -17.65
C GLY A 422 57.87 -6.84 -16.35
N SER A 423 59.00 -7.53 -16.39
CA SER A 423 59.89 -7.64 -15.21
C SER A 423 60.73 -6.37 -14.96
N GLY A 424 60.26 -5.22 -15.44
CA GLY A 424 60.93 -3.92 -15.43
C GLY A 424 61.16 -3.39 -16.85
N TYR A 425 60.79 -2.14 -17.09
CA TYR A 425 60.86 -1.48 -18.39
C TYR A 425 61.88 -0.36 -18.40
N THR A 426 62.75 -0.32 -19.41
CA THR A 426 63.86 0.65 -19.46
C THR A 426 63.57 1.78 -20.43
N ILE A 427 63.51 3.01 -19.92
CA ILE A 427 63.36 4.24 -20.69
C ILE A 427 64.64 5.07 -20.53
N GLY A 428 65.35 5.27 -21.65
CA GLY A 428 66.67 5.90 -21.63
C GLY A 428 67.67 5.09 -20.81
N THR A 429 68.10 5.62 -19.66
CA THR A 429 69.02 4.95 -18.73
C THR A 429 68.36 4.50 -17.43
N THR A 430 67.04 4.72 -17.28
CA THR A 430 66.29 4.41 -16.07
C THR A 430 65.42 3.18 -16.32
N THR A 431 65.50 2.19 -15.44
CA THR A 431 64.60 1.04 -15.44
C THR A 431 63.55 1.26 -14.36
N TYR A 432 62.29 1.33 -14.79
CA TYR A 432 61.13 1.42 -13.92
C TYR A 432 60.58 0.02 -13.67
N GLY A 433 60.11 -0.24 -12.45
CA GLY A 433 59.59 -1.53 -12.04
C GLY A 433 58.10 -1.65 -12.31
N ASP A 434 57.43 -2.30 -11.36
CA ASP A 434 55.98 -2.30 -11.18
C ASP A 434 55.39 -0.89 -11.09
N GLU A 435 56.11 0.08 -10.53
CA GLU A 435 55.64 1.47 -10.40
C GLU A 435 56.61 2.51 -10.99
N THR A 436 56.06 3.60 -11.56
CA THR A 436 56.83 4.77 -12.01
C THR A 436 56.91 5.94 -11.01
N ASN A 437 56.00 6.03 -10.04
CA ASN A 437 55.89 7.09 -9.02
C ASN A 437 55.64 8.52 -9.57
N ALA A 438 55.60 8.71 -10.90
CA ALA A 438 55.36 9.98 -11.56
C ALA A 438 55.07 9.76 -13.05
N LEU A 439 54.38 10.72 -13.67
CA LEU A 439 54.23 10.77 -15.13
C LEU A 439 55.59 10.90 -15.81
N ILE A 440 55.81 10.07 -16.83
CA ILE A 440 57.02 10.00 -17.63
C ILE A 440 56.70 10.00 -19.13
N ASP A 441 57.67 10.44 -19.93
CA ASP A 441 57.60 10.34 -21.38
C ASP A 441 58.08 8.95 -21.86
N LEU A 442 57.18 8.18 -22.48
CA LEU A 442 57.48 6.95 -23.19
C LEU A 442 57.50 7.21 -24.70
N ASP A 443 58.67 7.08 -25.31
CA ASP A 443 58.88 7.24 -26.75
C ASP A 443 58.91 5.88 -27.47
N LEU A 444 57.90 5.62 -28.31
CA LEU A 444 57.79 4.40 -29.11
C LEU A 444 58.05 4.69 -30.58
N ALA A 445 58.87 3.86 -31.24
CA ALA A 445 59.13 4.02 -32.66
C ALA A 445 57.89 3.63 -33.47
N ILE A 446 57.45 4.51 -34.38
CA ILE A 446 56.33 4.19 -35.28
C ILE A 446 56.88 3.35 -36.45
N PRO A 447 56.38 2.12 -36.70
CA PRO A 447 56.85 1.29 -37.80
C PRO A 447 56.59 1.93 -39.17
N SER A 448 57.46 1.65 -40.15
CA SER A 448 57.39 2.27 -41.48
C SER A 448 56.09 2.02 -42.25
N ALA A 449 55.36 0.95 -41.91
CA ALA A 449 54.04 0.66 -42.47
C ALA A 449 52.99 1.73 -42.14
N PHE A 450 53.18 2.49 -41.06
CA PHE A 450 52.27 3.55 -40.62
C PHE A 450 52.71 4.95 -41.07
N HIS A 451 53.84 5.07 -41.77
CA HIS A 451 54.32 6.36 -42.28
C HIS A 451 53.53 6.80 -43.51
N ASN A 452 53.33 8.11 -43.65
CA ASN A 452 52.60 8.71 -44.78
C ASN A 452 51.20 8.11 -44.99
N GLN A 453 50.50 7.75 -43.91
CA GLN A 453 49.14 7.22 -43.92
C GLN A 453 48.16 8.28 -43.43
N SER A 454 47.01 8.42 -44.10
CA SER A 454 45.99 9.40 -43.73
C SER A 454 45.07 8.94 -42.60
N ASN A 455 45.10 7.65 -42.25
CA ASN A 455 44.25 7.04 -41.25
C ASN A 455 45.05 5.99 -40.47
N VAL A 456 45.45 6.35 -39.24
CA VAL A 456 46.18 5.45 -38.31
C VAL A 456 45.45 5.46 -36.97
N TYR A 457 44.86 4.32 -36.63
CA TYR A 457 44.22 4.11 -35.33
C TYR A 457 45.29 3.80 -34.29
N LEU A 458 45.09 4.32 -33.08
CA LEU A 458 45.95 4.11 -31.91
C LEU A 458 45.07 3.60 -30.77
N ARG A 459 45.53 2.57 -30.07
CA ARG A 459 44.95 2.17 -28.79
C ARG A 459 46.01 1.81 -27.75
N TYR A 460 45.67 2.01 -26.49
CA TYR A 460 46.36 1.50 -25.31
C TYR A 460 45.56 0.32 -24.79
N ARG A 461 46.16 -0.86 -24.76
CA ARG A 461 45.53 -2.08 -24.28
C ARG A 461 46.17 -2.48 -22.96
N LEU A 462 45.37 -2.77 -21.94
CA LEU A 462 45.82 -3.26 -20.65
C LEU A 462 45.14 -4.60 -20.37
N ASP A 463 45.93 -5.60 -19.98
CA ASP A 463 45.43 -6.92 -19.60
C ASP A 463 45.91 -7.20 -18.16
N THR A 464 44.99 -7.54 -17.26
CA THR A 464 45.28 -8.00 -15.89
C THR A 464 44.98 -9.48 -15.71
N ASP A 465 45.50 -10.05 -14.64
CA ASP A 465 45.28 -11.43 -14.23
C ASP A 465 44.25 -11.59 -13.11
N SER A 466 44.10 -12.80 -12.58
CA SER A 466 43.05 -13.11 -11.61
C SER A 466 43.42 -12.83 -10.15
N SER A 467 44.53 -12.15 -9.87
CA SER A 467 45.12 -12.13 -8.53
C SER A 467 45.54 -10.75 -8.01
N VAL A 468 46.76 -10.31 -8.30
CA VAL A 468 47.33 -9.08 -7.74
C VAL A 468 46.70 -7.90 -8.48
N THR A 469 46.34 -6.87 -7.71
CA THR A 469 45.52 -5.75 -8.20
C THR A 469 46.23 -4.42 -8.01
N ASN A 470 47.55 -4.48 -7.85
CA ASN A 470 48.39 -3.33 -7.56
C ASN A 470 49.82 -3.55 -8.08
N GLY A 471 50.49 -2.47 -8.45
CA GLY A 471 51.95 -2.48 -8.51
C GLY A 471 52.53 -2.08 -7.14
N GLY A 472 53.81 -2.35 -6.91
CA GLY A 472 54.52 -1.83 -5.73
C GLY A 472 53.82 -2.07 -4.39
N ILE A 473 53.48 -0.97 -3.72
CA ILE A 473 52.74 -0.96 -2.45
C ILE A 473 51.34 -0.42 -2.73
N LEU A 474 50.33 -1.26 -2.49
CA LEU A 474 48.92 -0.88 -2.60
C LEU A 474 48.63 0.52 -2.03
N ASP A 475 48.28 1.45 -2.91
CA ASP A 475 47.96 2.83 -2.57
C ASP A 475 46.66 3.33 -3.23
N GLY A 476 46.50 4.64 -3.37
CA GLY A 476 45.31 5.27 -3.89
C GLY A 476 45.29 5.43 -5.41
N GLN A 477 46.33 5.01 -6.14
CA GLN A 477 46.42 5.13 -7.60
C GLN A 477 47.08 3.87 -8.18
N GLU A 478 46.26 2.87 -8.49
CA GLU A 478 46.72 1.60 -9.06
C GLU A 478 46.26 1.50 -10.50
N GLY A 479 47.18 1.26 -11.44
CA GLY A 479 46.83 1.04 -12.84
C GLY A 479 47.70 1.80 -13.83
N LEU A 480 47.08 2.29 -14.92
CA LEU A 480 47.75 3.05 -15.98
C LEU A 480 47.08 4.41 -16.16
N THR A 481 47.81 5.48 -15.89
CA THR A 481 47.37 6.87 -16.03
C THR A 481 47.99 7.50 -17.27
N LEU A 482 47.18 8.12 -18.13
CA LEU A 482 47.55 8.70 -19.42
C LEU A 482 47.18 10.19 -19.47
N ASP A 483 48.18 11.04 -19.72
CA ASP A 483 48.06 12.51 -19.77
C ASP A 483 48.10 13.07 -21.19
N ARG A 484 48.99 12.58 -22.05
CA ARG A 484 49.21 13.22 -23.35
C ARG A 484 49.71 12.27 -24.42
N ILE A 485 49.28 12.49 -25.65
CA ILE A 485 49.71 11.73 -26.82
C ILE A 485 50.29 12.67 -27.87
N GLN A 486 51.51 12.40 -28.34
CA GLN A 486 52.15 13.17 -29.41
C GLN A 486 52.79 12.28 -30.46
N VAL A 487 52.68 12.66 -31.74
CA VAL A 487 53.54 12.10 -32.79
C VAL A 487 54.60 13.14 -33.15
N ARG A 488 55.88 12.77 -33.04
CA ARG A 488 57.00 13.70 -33.17
C ARG A 488 58.03 13.21 -34.17
N SER A 489 58.81 14.13 -34.74
CA SER A 489 59.92 13.79 -35.66
C SER A 489 61.14 13.18 -34.98
N GLY A 490 61.15 13.08 -33.64
CA GLY A 490 62.22 12.52 -32.83
C GLY A 490 62.07 12.89 -31.34
N SER A 491 62.91 12.31 -30.48
CA SER A 491 62.81 12.39 -29.01
C SER A 491 63.31 13.70 -28.37
N SER A 492 63.96 14.58 -29.12
CA SER A 492 64.43 15.87 -28.61
C SER A 492 63.30 16.89 -28.49
N ASN A 493 63.34 17.78 -27.50
CA ASN A 493 62.34 18.85 -27.32
C ASN A 493 62.20 19.80 -28.52
N ASN A 494 63.17 19.84 -29.43
CA ASN A 494 63.16 20.67 -30.64
C ASN A 494 62.64 19.94 -31.89
N SER A 495 62.02 18.76 -31.73
CA SER A 495 61.41 18.00 -32.83
C SER A 495 60.07 18.59 -33.26
N SER A 496 59.73 18.44 -34.54
CA SER A 496 58.41 18.83 -35.06
C SER A 496 57.34 17.90 -34.49
N VAL A 497 56.21 18.47 -34.07
CA VAL A 497 55.02 17.75 -33.61
C VAL A 497 54.04 17.65 -34.77
N TYR A 498 53.62 16.43 -35.10
CA TYR A 498 52.70 16.11 -36.20
C TYR A 498 51.27 15.82 -35.72
N PHE A 499 51.14 15.35 -34.48
CA PHE A 499 49.88 15.11 -33.79
C PHE A 499 50.09 15.42 -32.31
N ASP A 500 49.09 16.01 -31.65
CA ASP A 500 49.16 16.40 -30.25
C ASP A 500 47.76 16.39 -29.64
N ASP A 501 47.55 15.50 -28.68
CA ASP A 501 46.33 15.42 -27.89
C ASP A 501 46.70 15.55 -26.41
N HIS A 502 46.11 16.53 -25.74
CA HIS A 502 46.40 16.88 -24.34
C HIS A 502 45.52 16.11 -23.35
N LEU A 503 44.58 15.29 -23.83
CA LEU A 503 43.64 14.49 -23.01
C LEU A 503 43.01 15.28 -21.85
N THR A 504 42.78 16.58 -22.04
CA THR A 504 42.22 17.48 -21.03
C THR A 504 40.71 17.29 -20.83
N ASN A 505 40.10 16.36 -21.56
CA ASN A 505 38.73 15.87 -21.38
C ASN A 505 38.60 14.46 -21.97
N SER A 506 37.46 13.80 -21.73
CA SER A 506 37.13 12.47 -22.27
C SER A 506 36.83 12.46 -23.77
N GLY A 507 36.52 13.61 -24.38
CA GLY A 507 35.91 13.71 -25.71
C GLY A 507 36.78 13.34 -26.93
N THR A 508 38.04 12.94 -26.75
CA THR A 508 38.93 12.51 -27.85
C THR A 508 39.19 11.01 -27.88
N MET A 509 38.81 10.28 -26.84
CA MET A 509 39.02 8.84 -26.71
C MET A 509 37.74 8.13 -26.29
N PHE A 510 37.69 6.83 -26.54
CA PHE A 510 36.66 5.92 -26.06
C PHE A 510 37.31 4.62 -25.63
N HIS A 511 36.68 3.89 -24.72
CA HIS A 511 37.20 2.62 -24.22
C HIS A 511 36.23 1.46 -24.48
N TYR A 512 36.75 0.23 -24.45
CA TYR A 512 35.98 -1.00 -24.63
C TYR A 512 36.74 -2.22 -24.12
N GLY A 513 35.99 -3.24 -23.69
CA GLY A 513 36.54 -4.56 -23.33
C GLY A 513 36.89 -5.41 -24.56
N ILE A 514 38.01 -6.15 -24.49
CA ILE A 514 38.45 -7.10 -25.53
C ILE A 514 38.17 -8.52 -25.07
N GLY A 515 37.05 -9.08 -25.51
CA GLY A 515 36.68 -10.47 -25.21
C GLY A 515 36.25 -10.72 -23.77
N THR A 516 35.99 -9.65 -23.02
CA THR A 516 35.48 -9.58 -21.65
C THR A 516 34.63 -8.30 -21.52
N THR A 517 33.79 -8.24 -20.49
CA THR A 517 33.06 -7.03 -20.07
C THR A 517 33.81 -6.25 -19.00
N ILE A 518 34.83 -6.85 -18.35
CA ILE A 518 35.60 -6.22 -17.28
C ILE A 518 36.75 -5.41 -17.90
N GLU A 519 36.71 -4.11 -17.71
CA GLU A 519 37.75 -3.15 -18.08
C GLU A 519 37.61 -1.89 -17.23
N ASP A 520 38.73 -1.27 -16.86
CA ASP A 520 38.73 -0.19 -15.87
C ASP A 520 39.02 1.19 -16.48
N TRP A 521 38.98 1.35 -17.81
CA TRP A 521 39.28 2.67 -18.38
C TRP A 521 38.18 3.66 -18.01
N GLY A 522 38.58 4.76 -17.36
CA GLY A 522 37.72 5.90 -17.08
C GLY A 522 38.48 7.21 -17.21
N TYR A 523 37.74 8.31 -17.40
CA TYR A 523 38.31 9.64 -17.31
C TYR A 523 38.21 10.12 -15.86
N VAL A 524 39.35 10.41 -15.23
CA VAL A 524 39.43 10.77 -13.81
C VAL A 524 40.12 12.12 -13.63
N ILE A 525 39.78 12.84 -12.56
CA ILE A 525 40.49 14.07 -12.15
C ILE A 525 41.34 13.75 -10.93
N ILE A 526 42.67 13.79 -11.10
CA ILE A 526 43.63 13.51 -10.02
C ILE A 526 44.11 14.83 -9.40
N GLY A 527 44.00 14.95 -8.07
CA GLY A 527 44.39 16.14 -7.29
C GLY A 527 43.29 16.70 -6.38
N ALA A 528 43.57 17.82 -5.70
CA ALA A 528 42.66 18.38 -4.69
C ALA A 528 41.41 19.00 -5.32
N GLY A 529 40.23 18.55 -4.88
CA GLY A 529 38.95 19.04 -5.34
C GLY A 529 38.53 18.52 -6.72
N GLY A 530 39.24 17.57 -7.33
CA GLY A 530 38.80 16.97 -8.59
C GLY A 530 37.41 16.30 -8.47
N LEU A 531 36.54 16.53 -9.45
CA LEU A 531 35.26 15.84 -9.61
C LEU A 531 35.01 15.62 -11.10
N HIS A 532 34.59 14.43 -11.50
CA HIS A 532 34.09 14.14 -12.83
C HIS A 532 33.10 13.00 -12.73
N GLU A 533 31.83 13.28 -13.03
CA GLU A 533 30.75 12.29 -13.03
C GLU A 533 30.01 12.40 -14.37
N SER A 534 29.64 11.26 -14.95
CA SER A 534 28.89 11.15 -16.19
C SER A 534 27.66 10.25 -16.03
N TYR A 535 26.56 10.60 -16.69
CA TYR A 535 25.30 9.83 -16.63
C TYR A 535 24.55 9.86 -17.97
N GLY A 536 24.27 8.66 -18.51
CA GLY A 536 23.65 8.43 -19.83
C GLY A 536 22.37 7.57 -19.81
N PHE A 537 21.78 7.28 -18.63
CA PHE A 537 20.54 6.49 -18.47
C PHE A 537 20.61 5.00 -18.89
N GLU A 538 21.80 4.44 -19.14
CA GLU A 538 21.98 3.03 -19.53
C GLU A 538 21.54 2.02 -18.45
N ASP A 539 21.36 2.50 -17.21
CA ASP A 539 20.88 1.75 -16.04
C ASP A 539 19.34 1.71 -15.93
N SER A 540 18.61 2.19 -16.94
CA SER A 540 17.14 2.23 -16.95
C SER A 540 16.52 0.83 -16.95
N PRO A 541 15.82 0.41 -15.87
CA PRO A 541 15.23 -0.92 -15.80
C PRO A 541 14.01 -1.06 -16.71
N THR A 542 13.64 -2.30 -17.01
CA THR A 542 12.37 -2.63 -17.66
C THR A 542 11.26 -2.85 -16.63
N MET A 543 10.07 -2.32 -16.85
CA MET A 543 8.89 -2.40 -15.97
C MET A 543 7.62 -2.74 -16.75
N PRO A 544 6.61 -3.34 -16.12
CA PRO A 544 5.27 -3.42 -16.70
C PRO A 544 4.62 -2.02 -16.72
N PRO A 545 3.71 -1.75 -17.67
CA PRO A 545 2.85 -0.57 -17.59
C PRO A 545 2.00 -0.62 -16.30
N GLY A 546 1.62 0.54 -15.75
CA GLY A 546 0.67 0.59 -14.63
C GLY A 546 1.16 1.29 -13.36
N GLY A 547 2.40 1.78 -13.31
CA GLY A 547 2.92 2.55 -12.17
C GLY A 547 3.65 1.71 -11.12
N TRP A 548 4.15 0.54 -11.53
CA TRP A 548 5.13 -0.26 -10.79
C TRP A 548 6.48 0.46 -10.71
N ASN A 549 7.21 0.25 -9.62
CA ASN A 549 8.53 0.84 -9.42
C ASN A 549 9.41 -0.08 -8.59
N VAL A 550 10.71 -0.06 -8.85
CA VAL A 550 11.70 -0.80 -8.05
C VAL A 550 12.73 0.17 -7.49
N VAL A 551 13.25 -0.15 -6.32
CA VAL A 551 14.31 0.62 -5.67
C VAL A 551 15.29 -0.35 -5.04
N ASP A 552 16.56 -0.23 -5.40
CA ASP A 552 17.66 -0.82 -4.65
C ASP A 552 17.97 0.06 -3.44
N ILE A 553 18.13 -0.56 -2.28
CA ILE A 553 18.53 0.08 -1.03
C ILE A 553 19.78 -0.59 -0.42
N GLY A 554 20.38 -1.53 -1.14
CA GLY A 554 21.56 -2.30 -0.77
C GLY A 554 22.68 -2.15 -1.81
N SER A 555 23.50 -3.19 -1.93
CA SER A 555 24.63 -3.24 -2.86
C SER A 555 24.60 -4.53 -3.69
N GLY A 556 23.41 -4.95 -4.13
CA GLY A 556 23.17 -6.22 -4.82
C GLY A 556 22.02 -6.09 -5.83
N ASP A 557 21.33 -7.19 -6.12
CA ASP A 557 20.34 -7.21 -7.19
C ASP A 557 19.12 -6.35 -6.90
N ILE A 558 18.54 -5.84 -7.98
CA ILE A 558 17.26 -5.14 -7.96
C ILE A 558 16.18 -6.04 -8.56
N TRP A 559 14.95 -5.93 -8.07
CA TRP A 559 13.81 -6.60 -8.71
C TRP A 559 13.78 -6.34 -10.22
N GLU A 560 13.70 -7.42 -10.99
CA GLU A 560 13.69 -7.42 -12.44
C GLU A 560 12.30 -7.81 -12.96
N TYR A 561 11.89 -7.21 -14.07
CA TYR A 561 10.68 -7.58 -14.79
C TYR A 561 11.03 -8.08 -16.18
N GLY A 562 10.63 -9.30 -16.50
CA GLY A 562 11.00 -9.90 -17.77
C GLY A 562 10.54 -11.33 -17.97
N GLN A 563 11.07 -11.96 -19.03
CA GLN A 563 10.83 -13.38 -19.30
C GLN A 563 11.85 -14.22 -18.54
N LEU A 564 11.47 -15.44 -18.20
CA LEU A 564 12.45 -16.42 -17.71
C LEU A 564 13.42 -16.83 -18.83
N PRO A 565 14.71 -16.98 -18.55
CA PRO A 565 15.73 -17.26 -19.57
C PRO A 565 15.54 -18.64 -20.20
N THR A 566 15.85 -18.71 -21.51
CA THR A 566 15.86 -19.98 -22.24
C THR A 566 17.22 -20.67 -22.05
N GLY A 567 17.39 -21.47 -20.98
CA GLY A 567 18.71 -22.05 -20.71
C GLY A 567 18.84 -22.85 -19.40
N VAL A 568 19.93 -22.63 -18.66
CA VAL A 568 20.12 -23.18 -17.31
C VAL A 568 19.11 -22.48 -16.41
N ILE A 569 18.24 -23.26 -15.76
CA ILE A 569 17.15 -22.75 -14.93
C ILE A 569 17.55 -22.95 -13.47
N THR A 570 17.81 -21.86 -12.75
CA THR A 570 18.00 -21.80 -11.29
C THR A 570 16.64 -21.63 -10.58
N GLY A 571 15.75 -20.80 -11.13
CA GLY A 571 14.40 -20.52 -10.64
C GLY A 571 13.25 -21.40 -11.19
N PRO A 572 12.01 -20.88 -11.30
CA PRO A 572 10.88 -21.60 -11.87
C PRO A 572 11.06 -21.85 -13.39
N THR A 573 10.40 -22.89 -13.92
CA THR A 573 10.47 -23.22 -15.36
C THR A 573 9.48 -22.45 -16.23
N SER A 574 8.50 -21.80 -15.61
CA SER A 574 7.48 -20.96 -16.24
C SER A 574 6.91 -19.99 -15.20
N TRP A 575 6.40 -18.85 -15.64
CA TRP A 575 5.55 -17.97 -14.83
C TRP A 575 4.25 -18.67 -14.41
N SER A 576 3.53 -18.10 -13.44
CA SER A 576 2.26 -18.67 -12.99
C SER A 576 1.22 -18.57 -14.09
N THR A 577 1.14 -17.38 -14.70
CA THR A 577 0.40 -17.12 -15.93
C THR A 577 1.26 -16.33 -16.92
N GLY A 578 0.78 -16.13 -18.15
CA GLY A 578 1.48 -15.28 -19.11
C GLY A 578 2.91 -15.71 -19.48
N ASN A 579 3.76 -14.70 -19.76
CA ASN A 579 5.17 -14.89 -20.16
C ASN A 579 6.14 -13.94 -19.45
N TYR A 580 5.66 -13.06 -18.58
CA TYR A 580 6.47 -12.10 -17.84
C TYR A 580 6.03 -12.07 -16.39
N GLY A 581 6.92 -11.65 -15.50
CA GLY A 581 6.66 -11.45 -14.10
C GLY A 581 7.86 -10.78 -13.44
N PHE A 582 7.81 -10.67 -12.11
CA PHE A 582 8.90 -10.10 -11.34
C PHE A 582 9.76 -11.17 -10.71
N ALA A 583 11.08 -10.99 -10.69
CA ALA A 583 12.01 -11.82 -9.95
C ALA A 583 13.05 -10.97 -9.24
N THR A 584 13.61 -11.46 -8.14
CA THR A 584 14.80 -10.84 -7.52
C THR A 584 16.03 -10.95 -8.41
N ASP A 585 16.08 -11.98 -9.26
CA ASP A 585 17.06 -12.19 -10.33
C ASP A 585 16.41 -13.16 -11.35
N LEU A 586 16.28 -12.75 -12.62
CA LEU A 586 15.68 -13.57 -13.67
C LEU A 586 16.64 -14.62 -14.21
N ASP A 587 17.96 -14.40 -14.20
CA ASP A 587 18.94 -15.23 -14.89
C ASP A 587 19.99 -15.90 -14.01
N GLY A 588 19.87 -15.75 -12.69
CA GLY A 588 20.76 -16.36 -11.72
C GLY A 588 20.15 -16.65 -10.34
N ASP A 589 21.02 -16.52 -9.35
CA ASP A 589 20.73 -16.58 -7.92
C ASP A 589 20.98 -15.16 -7.39
N TYR A 590 20.14 -14.66 -6.48
CA TYR A 590 20.26 -13.27 -5.98
C TYR A 590 21.66 -12.97 -5.43
N ASP A 591 22.14 -11.73 -5.57
CA ASP A 591 23.43 -11.28 -5.10
C ASP A 591 23.56 -11.26 -3.56
N SER A 592 24.80 -11.41 -3.07
CA SER A 592 25.08 -11.34 -1.64
C SER A 592 24.78 -9.95 -1.08
N SER A 593 24.19 -9.85 0.11
CA SER A 593 23.79 -8.60 0.77
C SER A 593 22.72 -7.77 0.02
N THR A 594 22.03 -8.37 -0.95
CA THR A 594 20.93 -7.74 -1.69
C THR A 594 19.86 -7.20 -0.75
N GLN A 595 19.40 -5.97 -0.99
CA GLN A 595 18.23 -5.39 -0.32
C GLN A 595 17.44 -4.54 -1.31
N THR A 596 16.28 -5.02 -1.71
CA THR A 596 15.50 -4.40 -2.80
C THR A 596 14.02 -4.28 -2.49
N HIS A 597 13.35 -3.34 -3.14
CA HIS A 597 11.94 -3.04 -2.99
C HIS A 597 11.24 -3.05 -4.35
N LEU A 598 10.12 -3.76 -4.47
CA LEU A 598 9.14 -3.65 -5.55
C LEU A 598 7.88 -2.99 -5.02
N PHE A 599 7.48 -1.87 -5.60
CA PHE A 599 6.30 -1.09 -5.24
C PHE A 599 5.16 -1.34 -6.22
N SER A 600 3.97 -1.65 -5.68
CA SER A 600 2.75 -1.75 -6.46
C SER A 600 2.17 -0.37 -6.80
N PRO A 601 1.27 -0.31 -7.80
CA PRO A 601 0.35 0.81 -7.96
C PRO A 601 -0.55 1.02 -6.73
N GLY A 602 -1.31 2.11 -6.72
CA GLY A 602 -2.29 2.41 -5.68
C GLY A 602 -3.67 1.83 -5.97
N TYR A 603 -4.29 1.24 -4.95
CA TYR A 603 -5.62 0.64 -5.01
C TYR A 603 -6.59 1.40 -4.11
N MET A 604 -7.74 1.82 -4.63
CA MET A 604 -8.79 2.47 -3.86
C MET A 604 -9.83 1.43 -3.46
N LEU A 605 -9.97 1.16 -2.16
CA LEU A 605 -10.93 0.20 -1.63
C LEU A 605 -12.29 0.88 -1.42
N PRO A 606 -13.39 0.38 -2.01
CA PRO A 606 -14.72 0.93 -1.76
C PRO A 606 -15.09 0.82 -0.27
N LEU A 607 -15.84 1.80 0.22
CA LEU A 607 -16.30 1.84 1.62
C LEU A 607 -17.37 0.76 1.86
N GLY A 608 -17.21 -0.05 2.90
CA GLY A 608 -18.04 -1.20 3.24
C GLY A 608 -17.74 -2.49 2.46
N ALA A 609 -16.76 -2.50 1.56
CA ALA A 609 -16.47 -3.66 0.71
C ALA A 609 -15.55 -4.68 1.38
N SER A 610 -15.80 -5.97 1.07
CA SER A 610 -14.86 -7.06 1.32
C SER A 610 -13.79 -7.06 0.23
N ALA A 611 -12.53 -6.91 0.61
CA ALA A 611 -11.42 -6.79 -0.33
C ALA A 611 -10.24 -7.64 0.12
N ARG A 612 -9.40 -8.05 -0.83
CA ARG A 612 -8.19 -8.84 -0.55
C ARG A 612 -7.04 -8.48 -1.49
N LEU A 613 -5.82 -8.50 -0.96
CA LEU A 613 -4.61 -8.58 -1.77
C LEU A 613 -4.48 -10.02 -2.27
N THR A 614 -4.11 -10.19 -3.52
CA THR A 614 -3.74 -11.48 -4.12
C THR A 614 -2.44 -11.34 -4.90
N PHE A 615 -1.60 -12.36 -4.86
CA PHE A 615 -0.46 -12.53 -5.75
C PHE A 615 -0.04 -13.99 -5.80
N ASP A 616 0.50 -14.42 -6.92
CA ASP A 616 1.16 -15.70 -7.07
C ASP A 616 2.65 -15.54 -6.77
N GLN A 617 3.21 -16.52 -6.06
CA GLN A 617 4.64 -16.51 -5.72
C GLN A 617 5.31 -17.86 -5.90
N TRP A 618 6.58 -17.81 -6.29
CA TRP A 618 7.53 -18.90 -6.23
C TRP A 618 8.77 -18.41 -5.49
N ARG A 619 9.31 -19.18 -4.54
CA ARG A 619 10.36 -18.68 -3.64
C ARG A 619 11.33 -19.77 -3.18
N LYS A 620 12.62 -19.43 -3.15
CA LYS A 620 13.70 -20.24 -2.61
C LYS A 620 14.86 -19.35 -2.17
N ALA A 621 14.97 -19.13 -0.87
CA ALA A 621 16.05 -18.35 -0.25
C ALA A 621 16.72 -19.14 0.89
N GLU A 622 17.84 -18.66 1.45
CA GLU A 622 18.48 -19.33 2.58
C GLU A 622 17.59 -19.25 3.82
N ALA A 623 17.12 -20.41 4.28
CA ALA A 623 16.26 -20.48 5.44
C ALA A 623 16.92 -19.89 6.70
N ASN A 624 16.20 -18.98 7.36
CA ASN A 624 16.61 -18.21 8.55
C ASN A 624 17.58 -17.04 8.31
N TYR A 625 18.12 -16.85 7.11
CA TYR A 625 19.01 -15.72 6.79
C TYR A 625 18.44 -14.76 5.74
N ASP A 626 17.76 -15.29 4.73
CA ASP A 626 17.27 -14.51 3.59
C ASP A 626 15.77 -14.66 3.39
N GLY A 627 15.15 -13.71 2.69
CA GLY A 627 13.78 -13.87 2.22
C GLY A 627 13.06 -12.56 1.91
N GLY A 628 11.77 -12.70 1.63
CA GLY A 628 10.89 -11.62 1.21
C GLY A 628 9.77 -11.28 2.19
N ALA A 629 9.42 -10.01 2.33
CA ALA A 629 8.30 -9.54 3.15
C ALA A 629 7.45 -8.50 2.44
N VAL A 630 6.14 -8.48 2.73
CA VAL A 630 5.20 -7.49 2.20
C VAL A 630 5.02 -6.36 3.21
N PHE A 631 4.98 -5.13 2.72
CA PHE A 631 4.65 -3.93 3.48
C PHE A 631 3.44 -3.23 2.87
N ILE A 632 2.64 -2.58 3.70
CA ILE A 632 1.45 -1.82 3.29
C ILE A 632 1.62 -0.34 3.64
N SER A 633 1.17 0.55 2.76
CA SER A 633 0.97 1.98 3.02
C SER A 633 -0.51 2.31 2.84
N VAL A 634 -1.12 2.93 3.84
CA VAL A 634 -2.54 3.31 3.85
C VAL A 634 -2.64 4.83 3.78
N ASN A 635 -3.41 5.34 2.83
CA ASN A 635 -3.64 6.77 2.56
C ASN A 635 -2.32 7.58 2.41
N ASN A 636 -1.33 6.99 1.73
CA ASN A 636 0.04 7.52 1.57
C ASN A 636 0.77 7.78 2.91
N GLY A 637 0.41 7.04 3.96
CA GLY A 637 1.14 7.02 5.23
C GLY A 637 2.48 6.25 5.13
N SER A 638 3.18 6.14 6.25
CA SER A 638 4.43 5.37 6.33
C SER A 638 4.19 3.88 6.03
N TRP A 639 5.18 3.24 5.41
CA TRP A 639 5.17 1.79 5.18
C TRP A 639 5.19 1.03 6.49
N GLN A 640 4.31 0.03 6.62
CA GLN A 640 4.22 -0.85 7.77
C GLN A 640 4.41 -2.29 7.31
N TYR A 641 5.15 -3.10 8.09
CA TYR A 641 5.25 -4.53 7.85
C TYR A 641 3.85 -5.15 7.88
N PHE A 642 3.51 -5.92 6.85
CA PHE A 642 2.17 -6.45 6.67
C PHE A 642 2.16 -7.94 6.92
N ASP A 643 1.62 -8.33 8.08
CA ASP A 643 1.38 -9.72 8.47
C ASP A 643 -0.10 -9.87 8.84
N PRO A 644 -0.95 -10.29 7.89
CA PRO A 644 -2.38 -10.46 8.13
C PRO A 644 -2.62 -11.68 9.02
N ALA A 645 -3.48 -11.53 10.03
CA ALA A 645 -3.86 -12.64 10.88
C ALA A 645 -4.71 -13.66 10.09
N LEU A 646 -4.23 -14.89 9.95
CA LEU A 646 -5.00 -15.97 9.34
C LEU A 646 -5.98 -16.58 10.36
N ALA A 647 -7.16 -16.99 9.91
CA ALA A 647 -8.24 -17.52 10.76
C ALA A 647 -7.83 -18.78 11.56
N ASN A 648 -6.86 -19.54 11.07
CA ASN A 648 -6.31 -20.73 11.74
C ASN A 648 -5.16 -20.39 12.73
N GLY A 649 -4.81 -19.11 12.87
CA GLY A 649 -3.72 -18.63 13.73
C GLY A 649 -2.31 -18.90 13.20
N SER A 650 -2.13 -19.33 11.95
CA SER A 650 -0.81 -19.43 11.32
C SER A 650 -0.34 -18.07 10.79
N SER A 651 0.98 -17.92 10.63
CA SER A 651 1.53 -16.77 9.91
C SER A 651 1.35 -16.98 8.40
N TRP A 652 1.28 -15.86 7.68
CA TRP A 652 1.34 -15.84 6.23
C TRP A 652 2.71 -16.28 5.71
N TYR A 653 3.75 -15.98 6.49
CA TYR A 653 5.15 -16.20 6.17
C TYR A 653 5.64 -17.61 6.54
N ASP A 654 6.73 -18.04 5.92
CA ASP A 654 7.31 -19.38 6.14
C ASP A 654 8.05 -19.46 7.49
N GLY A 655 8.51 -18.32 7.99
CA GLY A 655 8.91 -18.12 9.39
C GLY A 655 9.99 -17.05 9.57
N SER A 656 10.52 -16.96 10.80
CA SER A 656 11.40 -15.86 11.22
C SER A 656 12.83 -15.99 10.71
N GLN A 657 13.43 -14.82 10.48
CA GLN A 657 14.83 -14.60 10.16
C GLN A 657 15.65 -14.43 11.43
N ASN A 658 15.93 -15.54 12.11
CA ASN A 658 16.68 -15.59 13.38
C ASN A 658 18.18 -15.87 13.21
N GLY A 659 18.64 -16.11 11.97
CA GLY A 659 20.05 -16.13 11.62
C GLY A 659 20.67 -14.73 11.78
N PHE A 660 21.99 -14.63 11.78
CA PHE A 660 22.71 -13.36 11.93
C PHE A 660 22.43 -12.42 10.73
N GLY A 661 21.30 -11.71 10.73
CA GLY A 661 20.91 -10.80 9.65
C GLY A 661 21.30 -9.35 9.95
N GLY A 662 22.28 -8.81 9.23
CA GLY A 662 22.62 -7.38 9.23
C GLY A 662 21.75 -6.53 8.29
N HIS A 663 20.59 -7.05 7.86
CA HIS A 663 19.73 -6.47 6.82
C HIS A 663 18.35 -6.04 7.37
N ILE A 664 17.57 -5.34 6.55
CA ILE A 664 16.32 -4.68 6.94
C ILE A 664 15.19 -5.63 7.40
N LEU A 665 15.26 -6.93 7.08
CA LEU A 665 14.26 -7.93 7.44
C LEU A 665 14.65 -8.80 8.64
N ALA A 666 15.79 -8.51 9.30
CA ALA A 666 16.25 -9.29 10.44
C ALA A 666 15.22 -9.32 11.58
N ASN A 667 14.97 -10.52 12.12
CA ASN A 667 13.96 -10.82 13.16
C ASN A 667 12.50 -10.64 12.73
N LEU A 668 12.20 -10.46 11.44
CA LEU A 668 10.84 -10.53 10.91
C LEU A 668 10.54 -11.92 10.35
N ASP A 669 9.26 -12.27 10.27
CA ASP A 669 8.82 -13.43 9.51
C ASP A 669 8.81 -13.08 8.01
N VAL A 670 9.30 -14.00 7.17
CA VAL A 670 9.46 -13.78 5.73
C VAL A 670 9.05 -15.01 4.90
N PHE A 671 8.90 -14.79 3.61
CA PHE A 671 8.81 -15.78 2.55
C PHE A 671 10.22 -16.21 2.13
N ASP A 672 10.61 -17.46 2.38
CA ASP A 672 11.91 -18.03 1.99
C ASP A 672 11.83 -19.43 1.39
N GLY A 673 10.65 -20.05 1.41
CA GLY A 673 10.40 -21.36 0.83
C GLY A 673 10.99 -22.53 1.64
N ARG A 674 11.37 -22.34 2.91
CA ARG A 674 12.01 -23.37 3.76
C ARG A 674 11.23 -24.68 3.88
N GLN A 675 9.92 -24.66 3.63
CA GLN A 675 9.05 -25.85 3.60
C GLN A 675 9.24 -26.70 2.34
N PHE A 676 9.86 -26.17 1.29
CA PHE A 676 10.08 -26.83 0.01
C PHE A 676 11.54 -27.24 -0.14
N LEU A 677 11.79 -28.55 -0.28
CA LEU A 677 13.15 -29.08 -0.38
C LEU A 677 13.72 -29.00 -1.81
N ALA A 678 13.01 -29.59 -2.78
CA ALA A 678 13.50 -29.73 -4.17
C ALA A 678 12.48 -29.30 -5.22
N ASN A 679 11.18 -29.50 -4.98
CA ASN A 679 10.12 -29.07 -5.88
C ASN A 679 9.37 -27.91 -5.23
N VAL A 680 9.68 -26.69 -5.67
CA VAL A 680 9.02 -25.46 -5.22
C VAL A 680 7.84 -25.18 -6.17
N PRO A 681 6.59 -25.14 -5.69
CA PRO A 681 5.44 -24.79 -6.51
C PRO A 681 5.23 -23.27 -6.59
N TRP A 682 4.48 -22.83 -7.60
CA TRP A 682 3.78 -21.54 -7.53
C TRP A 682 2.61 -21.66 -6.54
N GLU A 683 2.43 -20.64 -5.69
CA GLU A 683 1.36 -20.57 -4.71
C GLU A 683 0.63 -19.22 -4.77
N THR A 684 -0.69 -19.26 -4.90
CA THR A 684 -1.53 -18.07 -4.73
C THR A 684 -1.64 -17.71 -3.26
N THR A 685 -1.33 -16.46 -2.97
CA THR A 685 -1.19 -15.92 -1.63
C THR A 685 -2.14 -14.74 -1.46
N THR A 686 -3.03 -14.82 -0.47
CA THR A 686 -4.08 -13.81 -0.27
C THR A 686 -4.08 -13.24 1.14
N ALA A 687 -4.52 -11.98 1.28
CA ALA A 687 -4.65 -11.29 2.55
C ALA A 687 -5.94 -10.44 2.59
N ASP A 688 -6.72 -10.57 3.67
CA ASP A 688 -7.93 -9.78 3.86
C ASP A 688 -7.59 -8.29 4.12
N LEU A 689 -8.22 -7.42 3.34
CA LEU A 689 -8.10 -5.96 3.37
C LEU A 689 -9.40 -5.28 3.83
N SER A 690 -10.42 -6.02 4.25
CA SER A 690 -11.74 -5.48 4.62
C SER A 690 -11.64 -4.41 5.73
N ASN A 691 -10.67 -4.54 6.65
CA ASN A 691 -10.39 -3.54 7.68
C ASN A 691 -9.87 -2.20 7.15
N PHE A 692 -9.40 -2.15 5.90
CA PHE A 692 -8.93 -0.93 5.23
C PHE A 692 -9.97 -0.35 4.27
N SER A 693 -11.20 -0.87 4.28
CA SER A 693 -12.29 -0.41 3.43
C SER A 693 -12.46 1.12 3.48
N GLY A 694 -12.66 1.73 2.31
CA GLY A 694 -12.71 3.19 2.14
C GLY A 694 -11.34 3.88 2.07
N SER A 695 -10.23 3.15 2.21
CA SER A 695 -8.87 3.69 2.14
C SER A 695 -8.21 3.47 0.79
N HIS A 696 -7.19 4.26 0.50
CA HIS A 696 -6.28 4.05 -0.62
C HIS A 696 -5.03 3.31 -0.13
N VAL A 697 -4.76 2.11 -0.64
CA VAL A 697 -3.65 1.25 -0.21
C VAL A 697 -2.60 1.05 -1.29
N LYS A 698 -1.34 0.86 -0.89
CA LYS A 698 -0.22 0.46 -1.74
C LYS A 698 0.56 -0.65 -1.05
N PHE A 699 1.20 -1.51 -1.84
CA PHE A 699 2.03 -2.60 -1.34
C PHE A 699 3.49 -2.43 -1.76
N ARG A 700 4.40 -2.92 -0.93
CA ARG A 700 5.83 -2.98 -1.22
C ARG A 700 6.35 -4.38 -0.87
N PHE A 701 6.86 -5.10 -1.87
CA PHE A 701 7.51 -6.39 -1.72
C PHE A 701 9.00 -6.14 -1.51
N THR A 702 9.50 -6.45 -0.32
CA THR A 702 10.90 -6.24 0.06
C THR A 702 11.60 -7.59 0.06
N PHE A 703 12.76 -7.69 -0.58
CA PHE A 703 13.63 -8.86 -0.47
C PHE A 703 14.95 -8.44 0.16
N ALA A 704 15.51 -9.27 1.03
CA ALA A 704 16.80 -9.02 1.65
C ALA A 704 17.58 -10.31 1.88
N ALA A 705 18.90 -10.24 1.71
CA ALA A 705 19.82 -11.36 1.90
C ALA A 705 21.05 -10.98 2.74
N ASP A 706 21.71 -11.99 3.29
CA ASP A 706 23.02 -11.91 3.92
C ASP A 706 24.17 -12.07 2.89
N SER A 707 25.42 -12.08 3.36
CA SER A 707 26.60 -12.06 2.49
C SER A 707 27.15 -13.45 2.12
N ILE A 708 26.44 -14.54 2.41
CA ILE A 708 27.04 -15.89 2.44
C ILE A 708 26.45 -16.85 1.41
N ILE A 709 25.14 -17.11 1.45
CA ILE A 709 24.51 -18.11 0.57
C ILE A 709 23.48 -17.46 -0.33
N ASN A 710 23.64 -17.68 -1.62
CA ASN A 710 22.74 -17.20 -2.65
C ASN A 710 21.89 -18.35 -3.18
N ASN A 711 20.64 -18.07 -3.51
CA ASN A 711 19.67 -19.01 -4.06
C ASN A 711 18.85 -18.29 -5.14
N PRO A 712 17.94 -18.98 -5.86
CA PRO A 712 17.20 -18.36 -6.96
C PRO A 712 16.29 -17.19 -6.54
N GLY A 713 15.94 -17.08 -5.25
CA GLY A 713 15.27 -15.90 -4.70
C GLY A 713 13.75 -15.96 -4.76
N TRP A 714 13.11 -14.83 -5.08
CA TRP A 714 11.65 -14.66 -5.01
C TRP A 714 11.09 -14.17 -6.35
N TYR A 715 10.06 -14.86 -6.84
CA TYR A 715 9.37 -14.59 -8.09
C TYR A 715 7.90 -14.32 -7.79
N LEU A 716 7.35 -13.30 -8.44
CA LEU A 716 6.00 -12.80 -8.23
C LEU A 716 5.27 -12.64 -9.55
N ASP A 717 3.99 -13.02 -9.54
CA ASP A 717 3.08 -12.94 -10.66
C ASP A 717 1.65 -12.66 -10.17
N ASP A 718 0.73 -12.31 -11.07
CA ASP A 718 -0.70 -12.12 -10.77
C ASP A 718 -1.00 -11.24 -9.54
N ILE A 719 -0.29 -10.11 -9.42
CA ILE A 719 -0.37 -9.24 -8.24
C ILE A 719 -1.53 -8.25 -8.39
N GLY A 720 -2.36 -8.13 -7.35
CA GLY A 720 -3.47 -7.19 -7.39
C GLY A 720 -4.33 -7.11 -6.14
N VAL A 721 -5.36 -6.28 -6.22
CA VAL A 721 -6.44 -6.24 -5.23
C VAL A 721 -7.74 -6.67 -5.88
N GLU A 722 -8.43 -7.62 -5.24
CA GLU A 722 -9.77 -8.04 -5.58
C GLU A 722 -10.78 -7.51 -4.57
N VAL A 723 -11.97 -7.16 -5.07
CA VAL A 723 -13.12 -6.77 -4.25
C VAL A 723 -14.27 -7.71 -4.58
N ASP A 724 -14.97 -8.19 -3.55
CA ASP A 724 -16.11 -9.08 -3.73
C ASP A 724 -17.30 -8.34 -4.34
N PHE A 725 -18.04 -9.04 -5.18
CA PHE A 725 -19.25 -8.55 -5.82
C PHE A 725 -20.43 -9.41 -5.37
N PHE A 726 -21.41 -8.80 -4.71
CA PHE A 726 -22.54 -9.47 -4.10
C PHE A 726 -23.75 -9.51 -5.02
N GLU A 727 -24.58 -10.55 -4.85
CA GLU A 727 -25.91 -10.58 -5.45
C GLU A 727 -26.74 -9.38 -4.99
N ASN A 728 -27.58 -8.83 -5.88
CA ASN A 728 -28.38 -7.64 -5.55
C ASN A 728 -29.45 -7.89 -4.48
N THR A 729 -29.96 -9.12 -4.38
CA THR A 729 -31.00 -9.52 -3.44
C THR A 729 -30.85 -10.97 -3.06
N GLY A 730 -31.26 -11.33 -1.85
CA GLY A 730 -31.28 -12.71 -1.39
C GLY A 730 -32.19 -12.89 -0.18
N THR A 731 -32.45 -14.14 0.20
CA THR A 731 -33.27 -14.48 1.36
C THR A 731 -32.64 -15.57 2.21
N TRP A 732 -32.95 -15.53 3.51
CA TRP A 732 -32.69 -16.62 4.45
C TRP A 732 -33.99 -17.00 5.13
N LEU A 733 -34.34 -18.29 5.10
CA LEU A 733 -35.58 -18.81 5.70
C LEU A 733 -35.25 -19.65 6.93
N SER A 734 -35.79 -19.28 8.07
CA SER A 734 -35.57 -19.97 9.34
C SER A 734 -36.15 -21.40 9.34
N PRO A 735 -35.68 -22.26 10.25
CA PRO A 735 -36.46 -23.41 10.72
C PRO A 735 -37.86 -23.02 11.19
N THR A 736 -38.77 -24.00 11.22
CA THR A 736 -40.14 -23.81 11.70
C THR A 736 -40.17 -23.48 13.20
N ILE A 737 -40.92 -22.43 13.57
CA ILE A 737 -41.24 -22.07 14.95
C ILE A 737 -42.67 -22.47 15.31
N THR A 738 -42.87 -22.81 16.58
CA THR A 738 -44.20 -23.07 17.16
C THR A 738 -44.79 -21.77 17.70
N LEU A 739 -46.05 -21.49 17.35
CA LEU A 739 -46.77 -20.33 17.83
C LEU A 739 -47.49 -20.63 19.16
N ASP A 740 -46.80 -20.42 20.28
CA ASP A 740 -47.21 -20.77 21.65
C ASP A 740 -48.52 -20.10 22.08
N GLU A 741 -49.36 -20.74 22.91
CA GLU A 741 -50.65 -20.24 23.43
C GLU A 741 -50.65 -18.80 23.97
N LEU A 742 -49.56 -18.33 24.55
CA LEU A 742 -49.41 -16.93 24.99
C LEU A 742 -48.96 -15.99 23.86
N GLY A 743 -48.43 -16.54 22.78
CA GLY A 743 -47.80 -15.86 21.66
C GLY A 743 -46.28 -15.82 21.77
N ASN A 744 -45.64 -15.41 20.68
CA ASN A 744 -44.17 -15.35 20.56
C ASN A 744 -43.65 -13.91 20.48
N GLY A 745 -44.46 -12.95 20.95
CA GLY A 745 -44.17 -11.52 20.94
C GLY A 745 -43.86 -10.96 19.55
N PHE A 746 -42.64 -10.54 19.29
CA PHE A 746 -42.20 -9.92 18.04
C PHE A 746 -40.83 -10.43 17.59
N VAL A 747 -40.55 -10.26 16.29
CA VAL A 747 -39.26 -10.55 15.67
C VAL A 747 -38.45 -9.27 15.58
N ASP A 748 -37.19 -9.32 15.96
CA ASP A 748 -36.22 -8.24 15.76
C ASP A 748 -34.88 -8.83 15.32
N ILE A 749 -34.02 -7.99 14.73
CA ILE A 749 -32.69 -8.38 14.25
C ILE A 749 -31.60 -7.46 14.80
N SER A 750 -30.38 -7.99 14.90
CA SER A 750 -29.17 -7.17 15.00
C SER A 750 -28.48 -7.21 13.64
N ALA A 751 -28.36 -6.06 12.98
CA ALA A 751 -27.79 -5.97 11.66
C ALA A 751 -26.96 -4.69 11.46
N LEU A 752 -26.02 -4.76 10.51
CA LEU A 752 -25.33 -3.62 9.92
C LEU A 752 -25.92 -3.41 8.53
N THR A 753 -26.52 -2.24 8.31
CA THR A 753 -27.14 -1.87 7.04
C THR A 753 -26.44 -0.66 6.43
N PRO A 754 -25.25 -0.83 5.79
CA PRO A 754 -24.58 0.24 5.07
C PRO A 754 -25.53 0.96 4.10
N ASN A 755 -25.26 2.25 3.84
CA ASN A 755 -26.10 3.06 2.97
C ASN A 755 -26.27 2.39 1.59
N GLY A 756 -27.53 2.21 1.15
CA GLY A 756 -27.85 1.51 -0.09
C GLY A 756 -28.14 0.01 0.07
N THR A 757 -27.98 -0.55 1.27
CA THR A 757 -28.42 -1.90 1.63
C THR A 757 -29.67 -1.89 2.51
N TYR A 758 -30.40 -2.99 2.59
CA TYR A 758 -31.57 -3.16 3.45
C TYR A 758 -31.76 -4.60 3.92
N VAL A 759 -32.46 -4.75 5.06
CA VAL A 759 -32.97 -6.03 5.57
C VAL A 759 -34.43 -5.84 5.99
N THR A 760 -35.30 -6.74 5.56
CA THR A 760 -36.73 -6.79 5.90
C THR A 760 -37.13 -8.21 6.26
N GLY A 761 -38.31 -8.39 6.86
CA GLY A 761 -38.82 -9.69 7.26
C GLY A 761 -40.16 -10.03 6.63
N THR A 762 -40.32 -11.32 6.33
CA THR A 762 -41.60 -11.92 5.92
C THR A 762 -41.91 -13.09 6.85
N ILE A 763 -43.13 -13.17 7.38
CA ILE A 763 -43.58 -14.35 8.15
C ILE A 763 -44.34 -15.27 7.20
N THR A 764 -43.92 -16.53 7.15
CA THR A 764 -44.50 -17.53 6.25
C THR A 764 -45.13 -18.69 7.02
N ASP A 765 -46.05 -19.40 6.36
CA ASP A 765 -46.57 -20.67 6.85
C ASP A 765 -45.50 -21.79 6.78
N SER A 766 -45.85 -23.00 7.22
CA SER A 766 -44.93 -24.14 7.19
C SER A 766 -44.49 -24.56 5.77
N ALA A 767 -45.24 -24.22 4.73
CA ALA A 767 -44.93 -24.47 3.33
C ALA A 767 -44.12 -23.34 2.68
N GLY A 768 -43.88 -22.23 3.37
CA GLY A 768 -43.12 -21.08 2.89
C GLY A 768 -43.96 -20.01 2.19
N ASN A 769 -45.30 -20.06 2.26
CA ASN A 769 -46.15 -19.00 1.72
C ASN A 769 -46.27 -17.85 2.73
N SER A 770 -46.13 -16.60 2.28
CA SER A 770 -46.32 -15.41 3.11
C SER A 770 -47.71 -15.37 3.76
N LEU A 771 -47.76 -15.05 5.05
CA LEU A 771 -49.03 -14.78 5.74
C LEU A 771 -49.57 -13.41 5.33
N ASP A 772 -50.89 -13.28 5.26
CA ASP A 772 -51.55 -12.02 4.87
C ASP A 772 -51.15 -10.87 5.82
N GLY A 773 -50.66 -9.76 5.25
CA GLY A 773 -50.15 -8.61 6.00
C GLY A 773 -48.76 -8.77 6.63
N TYR A 774 -48.06 -9.89 6.38
CA TYR A 774 -46.74 -10.20 6.95
C TYR A 774 -45.64 -10.35 5.89
N GLU A 775 -45.75 -9.65 4.77
CA GLU A 775 -44.77 -9.68 3.69
C GLU A 775 -43.94 -8.40 3.63
N ASN A 776 -42.60 -8.54 3.55
CA ASN A 776 -41.64 -7.46 3.34
C ASN A 776 -41.77 -6.29 4.33
N LEU A 777 -41.87 -6.62 5.63
CA LEU A 777 -42.03 -5.66 6.71
C LEU A 777 -40.67 -5.22 7.28
N SER A 778 -40.61 -3.98 7.74
CA SER A 778 -39.49 -3.49 8.55
C SER A 778 -39.53 -4.10 9.94
N PHE A 779 -38.35 -4.32 10.52
CA PHE A 779 -38.23 -4.76 11.90
C PHE A 779 -38.43 -3.58 12.88
N PRO A 780 -38.96 -3.86 14.09
CA PRO A 780 -39.43 -5.16 14.58
C PRO A 780 -40.83 -5.54 14.05
N ILE A 781 -41.09 -6.84 13.90
CA ILE A 781 -42.34 -7.39 13.36
C ILE A 781 -43.17 -8.03 14.49
N SER A 782 -44.33 -7.46 14.82
CA SER A 782 -45.23 -8.01 15.84
C SER A 782 -45.96 -9.26 15.37
N LEU A 783 -45.83 -10.37 16.11
CA LEU A 783 -46.53 -11.63 15.83
C LEU A 783 -47.94 -11.69 16.44
N ALA A 784 -48.37 -10.63 17.13
CA ALA A 784 -49.65 -10.57 17.84
C ALA A 784 -50.88 -10.68 16.93
N GLY A 785 -50.75 -10.32 15.65
CA GLY A 785 -51.83 -10.33 14.66
C GLY A 785 -52.07 -11.70 13.99
N ILE A 786 -51.20 -12.69 14.22
CA ILE A 786 -51.31 -14.00 13.57
C ILE A 786 -52.47 -14.79 14.19
N ASN A 787 -53.36 -15.34 13.34
CA ASN A 787 -54.39 -16.27 13.79
C ASN A 787 -53.77 -17.66 14.02
N ARG A 788 -53.56 -18.00 15.29
CA ARG A 788 -52.81 -19.18 15.71
C ARG A 788 -53.61 -20.48 15.64
N ASP A 789 -54.94 -20.39 15.57
CA ASP A 789 -55.80 -21.55 15.32
C ASP A 789 -55.68 -22.04 13.87
N ILE A 790 -55.41 -21.12 12.94
CA ILE A 790 -55.19 -21.42 11.52
C ILE A 790 -53.72 -21.75 11.27
N PHE A 791 -52.81 -20.98 11.87
CA PHE A 791 -51.36 -21.12 11.73
C PHE A 791 -50.73 -21.47 13.07
N PRO A 792 -50.66 -22.76 13.45
CA PRO A 792 -50.02 -23.18 14.70
C PRO A 792 -48.49 -23.11 14.64
N THR A 793 -47.93 -22.98 13.44
CA THR A 793 -46.50 -22.85 13.17
C THR A 793 -46.24 -21.81 12.09
N ALA A 794 -45.04 -21.21 12.11
CA ALA A 794 -44.60 -20.23 11.14
C ALA A 794 -43.09 -20.36 10.87
N LYS A 795 -42.59 -19.62 9.88
CA LYS A 795 -41.16 -19.39 9.65
C LYS A 795 -40.89 -17.91 9.46
N ILE A 796 -39.65 -17.50 9.71
CA ILE A 796 -39.18 -16.13 9.51
C ILE A 796 -38.27 -16.14 8.29
N GLN A 797 -38.63 -15.36 7.28
CA GLN A 797 -37.78 -15.11 6.13
C GLN A 797 -37.16 -13.72 6.27
N LEU A 798 -35.84 -13.63 6.21
CA LEU A 798 -35.14 -12.37 5.99
C LEU A 798 -35.06 -12.12 4.49
N ASN A 799 -35.40 -10.91 4.04
CA ASN A 799 -35.13 -10.44 2.69
C ASN A 799 -34.05 -9.36 2.75
N MET A 800 -32.94 -9.61 2.08
CA MET A 800 -31.74 -8.77 2.06
C MET A 800 -31.56 -8.21 0.65
N GLY A 801 -31.01 -7.00 0.55
CA GLY A 801 -30.64 -6.46 -0.76
C GLY A 801 -29.67 -5.28 -0.71
N THR A 802 -29.09 -4.97 -1.86
CA THR A 802 -28.14 -3.89 -2.09
C THR A 802 -28.35 -3.22 -3.45
N ASN A 803 -28.22 -1.89 -3.48
CA ASN A 803 -28.15 -1.09 -4.70
C ASN A 803 -26.70 -0.88 -5.19
N ASP A 804 -25.72 -1.29 -4.39
CA ASP A 804 -24.30 -1.26 -4.72
C ASP A 804 -23.72 -2.67 -4.52
N PRO A 805 -23.41 -3.41 -5.59
CA PRO A 805 -22.98 -4.79 -5.49
C PRO A 805 -21.61 -4.96 -4.83
N PHE A 806 -20.87 -3.90 -4.49
CA PHE A 806 -19.63 -4.02 -3.72
C PHE A 806 -19.85 -4.09 -2.19
N ILE A 807 -21.10 -3.93 -1.72
CA ILE A 807 -21.44 -3.94 -0.29
C ILE A 807 -22.65 -4.83 0.00
N SER A 808 -22.65 -5.44 1.18
CA SER A 808 -23.68 -6.38 1.63
C SER A 808 -24.21 -5.98 3.02
N PRO A 809 -25.53 -6.09 3.30
CA PRO A 809 -26.02 -5.99 4.66
C PRO A 809 -25.55 -7.20 5.47
N LEU A 810 -25.19 -6.99 6.74
CA LEU A 810 -24.69 -8.05 7.62
C LEU A 810 -25.66 -8.25 8.78
N VAL A 811 -26.21 -9.45 8.97
CA VAL A 811 -27.09 -9.78 10.10
C VAL A 811 -26.35 -10.68 11.07
N THR A 812 -26.24 -10.26 12.33
CA THR A 812 -25.59 -11.03 13.40
C THR A 812 -26.59 -11.88 14.17
N ASP A 813 -27.83 -11.39 14.35
CA ASP A 813 -28.85 -12.05 15.16
C ASP A 813 -30.25 -11.86 14.57
N VAL A 814 -31.08 -12.91 14.67
CA VAL A 814 -32.52 -12.88 14.44
C VAL A 814 -33.20 -13.46 15.66
N HIS A 815 -34.04 -12.69 16.34
CA HIS A 815 -34.67 -13.11 17.59
C HIS A 815 -36.19 -12.96 17.51
N TYR A 816 -36.93 -13.98 17.93
CA TYR A 816 -38.38 -13.90 18.17
C TYR A 816 -38.68 -14.00 19.66
N GLY A 817 -39.58 -13.15 20.16
CA GLY A 817 -39.94 -13.07 21.58
C GLY A 817 -40.14 -11.63 21.99
N SER A 818 -39.27 -11.11 22.84
CA SER A 818 -39.40 -9.76 23.37
C SER A 818 -38.06 -9.04 23.54
N VAL A 819 -37.16 -9.19 22.57
CA VAL A 819 -35.83 -8.54 22.57
C VAL A 819 -35.77 -7.47 21.48
N ARG A 820 -35.35 -6.25 21.83
CA ARG A 820 -35.06 -5.15 20.89
C ARG A 820 -33.57 -4.89 20.79
N TYR A 821 -33.05 -4.76 19.56
CA TYR A 821 -31.65 -4.46 19.30
C TYR A 821 -31.46 -3.03 18.78
N PHE A 822 -30.42 -2.36 19.25
CA PHE A 822 -29.91 -1.12 18.70
C PHE A 822 -28.40 -1.25 18.45
N ALA A 823 -27.97 -1.03 17.22
CA ALA A 823 -26.57 -0.95 16.82
C ALA A 823 -26.28 0.41 16.19
N GLY A 824 -25.16 1.04 16.55
CA GLY A 824 -24.84 2.43 16.19
C GLY A 824 -24.70 2.69 14.70
N LEU A 825 -24.51 1.65 13.88
CA LEU A 825 -24.44 1.75 12.41
C LEU A 825 -25.80 1.48 11.72
N ASP A 826 -26.86 1.14 12.47
CA ASP A 826 -28.14 0.70 11.92
C ASP A 826 -29.22 1.77 12.10
N ALA A 827 -29.42 2.60 11.08
CA ALA A 827 -30.53 3.56 11.04
C ALA A 827 -31.83 2.93 10.52
N GLN A 828 -31.83 1.67 10.07
CA GLN A 828 -32.93 1.10 9.29
C GLN A 828 -33.81 0.11 10.07
N ASN A 829 -33.38 -0.37 11.24
CA ASN A 829 -34.18 -1.26 12.11
C ASN A 829 -35.23 -0.52 12.98
N GLY A 830 -36.02 0.37 12.36
CA GLY A 830 -37.19 0.98 13.01
C GLY A 830 -36.87 1.96 14.16
N TRP A 831 -35.67 2.55 14.16
CA TRP A 831 -35.26 3.59 15.11
C TRP A 831 -35.38 4.99 14.50
N ASP A 832 -36.11 5.87 15.17
CA ASP A 832 -36.16 7.31 14.88
C ASP A 832 -35.01 8.02 15.60
N ILE A 833 -34.04 8.48 14.83
CA ILE A 833 -32.80 9.11 15.32
C ILE A 833 -32.92 10.63 15.14
N ASP A 834 -32.77 11.37 16.23
CA ASP A 834 -32.80 12.84 16.18
C ASP A 834 -31.70 13.39 15.25
N ALA A 835 -32.08 14.26 14.32
CA ALA A 835 -31.20 14.83 13.31
C ALA A 835 -30.04 15.68 13.88
N GLY A 836 -30.08 16.05 15.17
CA GLY A 836 -28.97 16.71 15.86
C GLY A 836 -27.85 15.77 16.31
N LEU A 837 -28.06 14.44 16.29
CA LEU A 837 -27.03 13.44 16.61
C LEU A 837 -26.10 13.25 15.41
N VAL A 838 -24.82 13.00 15.69
CA VAL A 838 -23.79 12.75 14.68
C VAL A 838 -23.12 11.41 14.94
N LEU A 839 -22.99 10.62 13.88
CA LEU A 839 -22.27 9.36 13.90
C LEU A 839 -20.77 9.63 13.80
N VAL A 840 -20.01 9.28 14.84
CA VAL A 840 -18.55 9.45 14.92
C VAL A 840 -17.93 8.12 15.32
N ASN A 841 -17.08 7.56 14.45
CA ASN A 841 -16.42 6.26 14.65
C ASN A 841 -17.40 5.15 15.08
N GLY A 842 -18.55 5.04 14.40
CA GLY A 842 -19.58 4.03 14.70
C GLY A 842 -20.48 4.33 15.90
N ASN A 843 -20.33 5.49 16.56
CA ASN A 843 -21.13 5.85 17.74
C ASN A 843 -21.96 7.11 17.51
N TRP A 844 -23.23 7.07 17.94
CA TRP A 844 -24.09 8.26 17.95
C TRP A 844 -23.72 9.18 19.10
N THR A 845 -23.21 10.36 18.75
CA THR A 845 -22.72 11.37 19.69
C THR A 845 -23.64 12.57 19.68
N ASN A 846 -23.91 13.13 20.86
CA ASN A 846 -24.66 14.38 20.99
C ASN A 846 -23.71 15.59 21.09
N PRO A 847 -23.54 16.40 20.02
CA PRO A 847 -22.69 17.58 20.04
C PRO A 847 -23.38 18.81 20.66
N THR A 848 -24.68 18.71 20.97
CA THR A 848 -25.51 19.87 21.35
C THR A 848 -25.53 20.07 22.87
N GLY A 849 -25.99 21.25 23.30
CA GLY A 849 -26.14 21.59 24.72
C GLY A 849 -27.40 21.02 25.40
N THR A 850 -28.24 20.28 24.68
CA THR A 850 -29.50 19.69 25.18
C THR A 850 -29.56 18.20 24.91
N PRO A 851 -30.26 17.39 25.73
CA PRO A 851 -30.43 15.97 25.44
C PRO A 851 -31.16 15.75 24.11
N LEU A 852 -30.69 14.79 23.31
CA LEU A 852 -31.32 14.34 22.06
C LEU A 852 -31.76 12.88 22.20
N THR A 853 -32.62 12.39 21.32
CA THR A 853 -33.23 11.07 21.48
C THR A 853 -33.03 10.12 20.30
N ILE A 854 -32.94 8.84 20.61
CA ILE A 854 -33.13 7.73 19.66
C ILE A 854 -34.32 6.93 20.15
N ARG A 855 -35.34 6.74 19.32
CA ARG A 855 -36.64 6.19 19.75
C ARG A 855 -37.10 5.07 18.85
N GLY A 856 -37.47 3.94 19.46
CA GLY A 856 -38.17 2.84 18.83
C GLY A 856 -39.64 2.82 19.27
N ASP A 857 -40.52 2.59 18.32
CA ASP A 857 -41.97 2.55 18.58
C ASP A 857 -42.37 1.36 19.47
N PHE A 858 -43.56 1.47 20.06
CA PHE A 858 -44.17 0.40 20.85
C PHE A 858 -44.47 -0.82 19.97
N VAL A 859 -43.92 -1.96 20.34
CA VAL A 859 -44.18 -3.22 19.64
C VAL A 859 -45.15 -4.05 20.45
N THR A 860 -46.27 -4.43 19.83
CA THR A 860 -47.30 -5.23 20.49
C THR A 860 -46.83 -6.67 20.66
N SER A 861 -47.12 -7.26 21.82
CA SER A 861 -46.93 -8.66 22.14
C SER A 861 -48.20 -9.21 22.78
N THR A 862 -48.69 -10.35 22.29
CA THR A 862 -49.75 -11.12 22.98
C THR A 862 -49.23 -11.77 24.25
N ALA A 863 -47.93 -12.08 24.29
CA ALA A 863 -47.25 -12.60 25.47
C ALA A 863 -46.94 -11.43 26.43
N PRO A 864 -47.41 -11.48 27.69
CA PRO A 864 -47.25 -10.36 28.62
C PRO A 864 -45.80 -10.22 29.09
N ILE A 865 -45.27 -9.00 29.12
CA ILE A 865 -43.88 -8.70 29.47
C ILE A 865 -43.83 -8.13 30.87
N LYS A 866 -43.10 -8.77 31.80
CA LYS A 866 -43.10 -8.40 33.23
C LYS A 866 -41.98 -7.45 33.63
N ASN A 867 -40.86 -7.48 32.91
CA ASN A 867 -39.72 -6.60 33.11
C ASN A 867 -38.89 -6.57 31.83
N VAL A 868 -38.01 -5.57 31.72
CA VAL A 868 -37.07 -5.43 30.62
C VAL A 868 -35.68 -5.16 31.18
N ASN A 869 -34.73 -6.01 30.85
CA ASN A 869 -33.32 -5.83 31.16
C ASN A 869 -32.66 -5.01 30.05
N ILE A 870 -31.93 -3.96 30.42
CA ILE A 870 -31.25 -3.10 29.46
C ILE A 870 -29.75 -3.32 29.58
N SER A 871 -29.09 -3.69 28.49
CA SER A 871 -27.63 -3.77 28.38
C SER A 871 -27.15 -2.92 27.19
N GLY A 872 -25.87 -2.56 27.15
CA GLY A 872 -25.33 -1.75 26.05
C GLY A 872 -24.03 -1.04 26.38
N VAL A 873 -23.47 -0.39 25.36
CA VAL A 873 -22.23 0.39 25.42
C VAL A 873 -22.54 1.84 25.11
N GLY A 874 -22.33 2.72 26.10
CA GLY A 874 -22.55 4.15 25.96
C GLY A 874 -22.27 4.92 27.25
N THR A 875 -22.20 6.25 27.14
CA THR A 875 -22.01 7.17 28.26
C THR A 875 -23.00 8.32 28.18
N GLY A 876 -23.53 8.76 29.32
CA GLY A 876 -24.53 9.83 29.35
C GLY A 876 -25.89 9.44 28.74
N VAL A 877 -26.24 8.16 28.76
CA VAL A 877 -27.49 7.63 28.19
C VAL A 877 -28.48 7.29 29.30
N THR A 878 -29.69 7.84 29.19
CA THR A 878 -30.86 7.43 29.99
C THR A 878 -31.80 6.63 29.10
N VAL A 879 -32.23 5.45 29.55
CA VAL A 879 -33.15 4.57 28.83
C VAL A 879 -34.54 4.71 29.43
N GLN A 880 -35.55 4.86 28.58
CA GLN A 880 -36.95 4.99 28.94
C GLN A 880 -37.78 3.96 28.17
N LEU A 881 -38.69 3.29 28.86
CA LEU A 881 -39.64 2.38 28.24
C LEU A 881 -40.98 3.07 28.05
N ILE A 882 -41.58 2.83 26.90
CA ILE A 882 -42.78 3.51 26.42
C ILE A 882 -43.92 2.49 26.28
N ASN A 883 -45.12 2.85 26.73
CA ASN A 883 -46.32 2.03 26.53
C ASN A 883 -47.05 2.34 25.21
N SER A 884 -48.13 1.62 24.93
CA SER A 884 -48.93 1.76 23.70
C SER A 884 -49.55 3.15 23.48
N LYS A 885 -49.59 4.01 24.50
CA LYS A 885 -50.09 5.39 24.42
C LYS A 885 -48.97 6.43 24.33
N GLY A 886 -47.71 6.01 24.21
CA GLY A 886 -46.56 6.90 24.19
C GLY A 886 -46.11 7.40 25.57
N GLY A 887 -46.69 6.89 26.66
CA GLY A 887 -46.32 7.26 28.03
C GLY A 887 -45.10 6.48 28.54
N ILE A 888 -44.26 7.13 29.34
CA ILE A 888 -43.10 6.48 29.98
C ILE A 888 -43.58 5.62 31.15
N ILE A 889 -43.22 4.34 31.13
CA ILE A 889 -43.59 3.33 32.14
C ILE A 889 -42.40 2.87 32.99
N GLY A 890 -41.19 3.31 32.65
CA GLY A 890 -40.00 3.14 33.47
C GLY A 890 -38.81 3.86 32.86
N ASN A 891 -37.81 4.18 33.69
CA ASN A 891 -36.55 4.74 33.25
C ASN A 891 -35.38 4.20 34.07
N THR A 892 -34.20 4.15 33.44
CA THR A 892 -32.96 3.71 34.07
C THR A 892 -31.73 4.15 33.26
N GLY A 893 -30.52 3.80 33.68
CA GLY A 893 -29.31 3.86 32.85
C GLY A 893 -29.03 2.52 32.17
N LEU A 894 -28.04 2.45 31.28
CA LEU A 894 -27.58 1.17 30.71
C LEU A 894 -27.17 0.17 31.81
N SER A 895 -27.25 -1.13 31.51
CA SER A 895 -26.92 -2.23 32.41
C SER A 895 -27.81 -2.33 33.66
N ASN A 896 -29.11 -2.05 33.52
CA ASN A 896 -30.08 -2.10 34.61
C ASN A 896 -31.43 -2.70 34.17
N LEU A 897 -32.20 -3.16 35.15
CA LEU A 897 -33.53 -3.74 34.98
C LEU A 897 -34.64 -2.71 35.23
N ILE A 898 -35.68 -2.72 34.39
CA ILE A 898 -36.96 -2.05 34.67
C ILE A 898 -38.03 -3.13 34.90
N SER A 899 -38.61 -3.16 36.10
CA SER A 899 -39.73 -4.06 36.42
C SER A 899 -41.05 -3.33 36.36
N PHE A 900 -42.07 -3.96 35.77
CA PHE A 900 -43.41 -3.39 35.71
C PHE A 900 -44.27 -3.85 36.89
N THR A 901 -45.15 -2.97 37.35
CA THR A 901 -46.12 -3.31 38.41
C THR A 901 -47.18 -4.27 37.89
N ASN A 902 -47.59 -4.10 36.63
CA ASN A 902 -48.43 -5.04 35.89
C ASN A 902 -47.69 -5.40 34.59
N PRO A 903 -47.79 -6.64 34.09
CA PRO A 903 -47.19 -6.98 32.82
C PRO A 903 -47.75 -6.11 31.68
N GLU A 904 -46.86 -5.72 30.78
CA GLU A 904 -47.18 -4.85 29.66
C GLU A 904 -47.36 -5.68 28.38
N PRO A 905 -48.34 -5.35 27.50
CA PRO A 905 -48.64 -6.08 26.27
C PRO A 905 -47.66 -5.71 25.12
N GLY A 906 -46.39 -5.49 25.46
CA GLY A 906 -45.39 -4.89 24.58
C GLY A 906 -44.62 -3.77 25.27
N TYR A 907 -43.64 -3.20 24.57
CA TYR A 907 -42.96 -1.96 24.98
C TYR A 907 -42.31 -1.27 23.77
N GLY A 908 -42.10 0.03 23.89
CA GLY A 908 -41.18 0.81 23.06
C GLY A 908 -39.97 1.25 23.87
N VAL A 909 -38.90 1.68 23.22
CA VAL A 909 -37.64 2.05 23.87
C VAL A 909 -37.21 3.44 23.41
N GLN A 910 -36.79 4.29 24.33
CA GLN A 910 -36.21 5.60 24.03
C GLN A 910 -34.91 5.79 24.78
N PHE A 911 -33.84 6.05 24.04
CA PHE A 911 -32.56 6.48 24.56
C PHE A 911 -32.50 8.00 24.53
N SER A 912 -32.29 8.62 25.69
CA SER A 912 -31.99 10.05 25.81
C SER A 912 -30.49 10.22 26.04
N ILE A 913 -29.81 10.82 25.07
CA ILE A 913 -28.36 11.03 25.05
C ILE A 913 -28.09 12.45 25.54
N ALA A 914 -27.47 12.58 26.71
CA ALA A 914 -27.09 13.87 27.31
C ALA A 914 -26.05 14.61 26.43
N PRO A 915 -25.84 15.93 26.64
CA PRO A 915 -24.76 16.66 26.00
C PRO A 915 -23.40 15.96 26.17
N ALA A 916 -22.64 15.81 25.07
CA ALA A 916 -21.40 15.03 25.00
C ALA A 916 -21.53 13.52 25.33
N GLY A 917 -22.76 13.02 25.47
CA GLY A 917 -23.07 11.60 25.59
C GLY A 917 -22.91 10.87 24.27
N VAL A 918 -22.70 9.56 24.38
CA VAL A 918 -22.42 8.66 23.25
C VAL A 918 -23.17 7.35 23.46
N LEU A 919 -23.82 6.83 22.40
CA LEU A 919 -24.41 5.49 22.37
C LEU A 919 -23.83 4.70 21.20
N SER A 920 -23.26 3.54 21.49
CA SER A 920 -22.68 2.61 20.51
C SER A 920 -23.65 1.49 20.18
N SER A 921 -24.17 0.80 21.20
CA SER A 921 -25.12 -0.29 21.05
C SER A 921 -25.95 -0.45 22.32
N ALA A 922 -27.15 -1.02 22.19
CA ALA A 922 -27.98 -1.38 23.33
C ALA A 922 -28.93 -2.54 22.99
N ILE A 923 -29.25 -3.35 23.99
CA ILE A 923 -30.21 -4.44 23.89
C ILE A 923 -31.23 -4.26 25.01
N ALA A 924 -32.52 -4.34 24.68
CA ALA A 924 -33.60 -4.37 25.63
C ALA A 924 -34.26 -5.76 25.62
N GLU A 925 -34.08 -6.51 26.69
CA GLU A 925 -34.53 -7.90 26.81
C GLU A 925 -35.76 -7.97 27.73
N GLY A 926 -36.93 -8.03 27.13
CA GLY A 926 -38.18 -8.23 27.85
C GLY A 926 -38.31 -9.68 28.33
N ALA A 927 -38.62 -9.87 29.61
CA ALA A 927 -38.98 -11.17 30.15
C ALA A 927 -40.48 -11.42 29.99
N ILE A 928 -40.85 -12.50 29.30
CA ILE A 928 -42.23 -12.97 29.17
C ILE A 928 -42.66 -13.56 30.52
N GLY A 929 -43.78 -13.08 31.03
CA GLY A 929 -44.42 -13.59 32.24
C GLY A 929 -45.40 -14.71 31.90
N GLN A 930 -45.35 -15.82 32.63
CA GLN A 930 -46.38 -16.85 32.56
C GLN A 930 -47.59 -16.45 33.43
N PRO A 931 -48.77 -16.13 32.87
CA PRO A 931 -49.97 -15.89 33.66
C PRO A 931 -50.42 -17.17 34.38
N THR A 932 -51.19 -17.00 35.46
CA THR A 932 -51.75 -18.15 36.18
C THR A 932 -52.80 -18.86 35.32
N LEU A 933 -52.65 -20.16 35.12
CA LEU A 933 -53.54 -20.96 34.27
C LEU A 933 -54.67 -21.56 35.10
N ASN A 934 -55.91 -21.17 34.81
CA ASN A 934 -57.14 -21.66 35.44
C ASN A 934 -57.10 -21.64 36.99
N PRO A 935 -56.75 -20.51 37.64
CA PRO A 935 -56.75 -20.48 39.09
C PRO A 935 -58.16 -20.65 39.64
N GLU A 936 -58.28 -21.47 40.66
CA GLU A 936 -59.51 -21.75 41.41
C GLU A 936 -59.24 -21.56 42.91
N ILE A 937 -60.22 -21.04 43.63
CA ILE A 937 -60.19 -20.86 45.09
C ILE A 937 -61.49 -21.44 45.65
N ASP A 938 -61.34 -22.38 46.57
CA ASP A 938 -62.36 -22.88 47.48
C ASP A 938 -62.01 -22.33 48.88
N VAL A 939 -62.82 -21.38 49.37
CA VAL A 939 -62.56 -20.59 50.57
C VAL A 939 -62.83 -21.43 51.84
N THR A 940 -63.72 -22.42 51.76
CA THR A 940 -64.15 -23.27 52.88
C THR A 940 -63.63 -24.70 52.81
N ASP A 941 -62.92 -25.07 51.73
CA ASP A 941 -62.46 -26.43 51.42
C ASP A 941 -63.62 -27.45 51.50
N ASP A 942 -64.81 -27.03 51.07
CA ASP A 942 -66.03 -27.83 51.12
C ASP A 942 -66.34 -28.58 49.82
N GLY A 943 -65.49 -28.39 48.81
CA GLY A 943 -65.60 -28.96 47.47
C GLY A 943 -66.36 -28.07 46.50
N THR A 944 -66.81 -26.88 46.92
CA THR A 944 -67.45 -25.87 46.07
C THR A 944 -66.43 -24.78 45.73
N ILE A 945 -66.19 -24.56 44.44
CA ILE A 945 -65.30 -23.47 44.01
C ILE A 945 -66.02 -22.12 44.15
N ASP A 946 -65.51 -21.26 45.02
CA ASP A 946 -66.05 -19.91 45.28
C ASP A 946 -65.56 -18.87 44.26
N TRP A 947 -64.37 -19.08 43.69
CA TRP A 947 -63.79 -18.19 42.67
C TRP A 947 -62.96 -18.98 41.65
N THR A 948 -63.12 -18.67 40.36
CA THR A 948 -62.34 -19.26 39.27
C THR A 948 -62.06 -18.23 38.20
N PHE A 949 -60.89 -18.33 37.56
CA PHE A 949 -60.55 -17.57 36.36
C PHE A 949 -60.13 -18.49 35.21
N PRO A 950 -61.05 -18.93 34.33
CA PRO A 950 -60.72 -19.85 33.25
C PRO A 950 -59.91 -19.19 32.14
N THR A 951 -58.91 -19.90 31.60
CA THR A 951 -58.00 -19.43 30.53
C THR A 951 -58.68 -19.27 29.17
N ALA A 952 -59.86 -19.85 28.98
CA ALA A 952 -60.67 -19.70 27.78
C ALA A 952 -62.06 -19.13 28.15
N PRO A 953 -62.57 -18.08 27.48
CA PRO A 953 -62.00 -17.39 26.31
C PRO A 953 -61.03 -16.25 26.65
N ASN A 954 -60.72 -16.02 27.93
CA ASN A 954 -59.97 -14.85 28.38
C ASN A 954 -58.63 -15.28 29.00
N PHE A 955 -57.51 -14.85 28.42
CA PHE A 955 -56.26 -14.77 29.17
C PHE A 955 -56.40 -13.64 30.20
N GLY A 956 -56.32 -13.98 31.47
CA GLY A 956 -56.60 -13.04 32.57
C GLY A 956 -55.53 -12.00 32.79
N HIS A 957 -55.98 -10.80 33.15
CA HIS A 957 -55.16 -9.79 33.82
C HIS A 957 -54.72 -10.27 35.21
#